data_AF-K9W380-F1
#
_entry.id   AF-K9W380-F1
#
_cell.length_a   1.000
_cell.length_b   1.000
_cell.length_c   1.000
_cell.angle_alpha   90.00
_cell.angle_beta   90.00
_cell.angle_gamma   90.00
#
_symmetry.space_group_name_H-M   'P 1'
#
loop_
_entity.id
_entity.type
_entity.pdbx_description
1 polymer ?
#
loop_
_entity_poly.entity_id
_entity_poly.type
_entity_poly.pdbx_seq_one_letter_code
_entity_poly.pdbx_strand_id
1 'polypeptide(L)'
;MKPSLYFSLISLITPLLLLPTANAQALPTKSPTNTSTQIAATPQNIQKIAQSITVKVFVKDSRGSGIIIAKQGQTYTVLTNAHVVNRGQPFRIQTPDGKSYNATLITQGNSLKDNDLAVLQFSSPDNYQVAKFADSSNLSENQTVYSAGFPIDETSLKLTAGKISVITPKALVGGYQIGYTNDTFQGMSGGALLNQQGDVIGVIGMGAEAILNDAYVYTDGTRPRSSTIQQLRGASFAVPIANLGQVAPNLAASIPNAGGNANRTVYTGIVAKIDKIAEQITVKIDSINNGNGSGVIVAKNGQNYYVLTASHVVENQDKYTIVTPDGRKYALSPSNIQIFKGVDLAVVQFSSSSSYQVATLAKYDFQDYSKQVFVSGFPQLNRNQTNQQSLLLTFGYVWRKDNADFFAKEKASLSQGQDLVYSNISYGGMSGGAVLDSFGRLVGINTGAENESANNQRGEVVEFSVGYSLGVPISTFLSLASQAKVTTNLLQVQTNQPSALTQTEFASIVNQLVSLQVPSKDADAFAWLNYGNQLWRIRDFKEALAAFDKAIQIIQHQPNFSKQYYAQAYYGKGLTLYWMEKYSEAVDALKQATQIDPKFHQAWRLRGAALKSLKKYPEALASYQQAIKLSPQEFVLYVELGNTFSNLERYQDAIVAYSDAIKIKQHPWAYNNRGLTYKSLQEYQKALADYNRAIKLQPDYADGYYNRGVTYFYLQEYQKALAEYNRAIALQLDNAKAYNNRGNTYDNLQEYQKALADYNRAIELQPDLAEVYYNRGNTYDNLQEYQKALADYTRAIELQPDLAIAYSNRGNTYKSLQEYQKALADYTRAIALKPDDAKAYYNRGVTYGNLQEYQKALADFTQAIALEPDYASAYYNRGLTYDNLQEYQKAIADYTRAIELQPDLADAYNSRGVTYYNLQEYQKALADYTSAIALQPDLADAYNNRGNTYDDLQEYQKAIADYNRAIALQPDDTEAYYNRGITYYNLQEYQKALADYNRAIALKPNDADAYSNRGLTYFNLQEYQKAIADYNRAIALQPDDAKAYGNRGLTYSKLQEYQKAFADLQKAAQLFYEQGDMQMYQEVQEAIKELQSKL
;
A
#
# COMPACT_ATOMS: atom_id res chain seq x y z
N MET A 1 -20.32 -21.26 -32.70
CA MET A 1 -21.77 -21.35 -32.44
C MET A 1 -22.03 -21.01 -30.98
N LYS A 2 -22.71 -19.88 -30.73
CA LYS A 2 -23.41 -19.51 -29.49
C LYS A 2 -24.75 -20.31 -29.41
N PRO A 3 -25.64 -20.11 -28.41
CA PRO A 3 -25.51 -20.25 -26.95
C PRO A 3 -26.79 -20.90 -26.35
N SER A 4 -26.94 -20.96 -25.03
CA SER A 4 -28.29 -20.99 -24.41
C SER A 4 -28.38 -20.06 -23.20
N LEU A 5 -29.29 -19.10 -23.32
CA LEU A 5 -29.85 -18.22 -22.30
C LEU A 5 -30.98 -18.93 -21.56
N TYR A 6 -31.26 -18.57 -20.31
CA TYR A 6 -32.63 -18.48 -19.78
C TYR A 6 -32.79 -17.30 -18.80
N PHE A 7 -33.82 -16.50 -19.08
CA PHE A 7 -34.45 -15.40 -18.33
C PHE A 7 -35.44 -16.02 -17.29
N SER A 8 -35.54 -15.57 -16.02
CA SER A 8 -36.40 -14.50 -15.43
C SER A 8 -37.69 -14.93 -14.67
N LEU A 9 -37.79 -14.41 -13.43
CA LEU A 9 -38.93 -13.70 -12.77
C LEU A 9 -40.14 -14.41 -12.09
N ILE A 10 -40.41 -13.90 -10.87
CA ILE A 10 -41.68 -13.69 -10.11
C ILE A 10 -42.14 -14.75 -9.09
N SER A 11 -42.28 -14.33 -7.82
CA SER A 11 -43.49 -14.56 -7.00
C SER A 11 -43.52 -13.68 -5.73
N LEU A 12 -44.64 -12.97 -5.56
CA LEU A 12 -45.08 -12.15 -4.42
C LEU A 12 -45.50 -13.03 -3.22
N ILE A 13 -45.23 -12.62 -1.97
CA ILE A 13 -46.10 -12.91 -0.82
C ILE A 13 -46.10 -11.75 0.20
N THR A 14 -47.28 -11.18 0.40
CA THR A 14 -47.75 -10.55 1.66
C THR A 14 -49.16 -11.10 1.93
N PRO A 15 -49.58 -11.24 3.21
CA PRO A 15 -50.75 -10.44 3.61
C PRO A 15 -50.74 -9.85 5.03
N LEU A 16 -51.48 -8.75 5.11
CA LEU A 16 -52.06 -7.95 6.19
C LEU A 16 -52.59 -8.63 7.48
N LEU A 17 -52.53 -7.88 8.59
CA LEU A 17 -53.57 -7.61 9.63
C LEU A 17 -52.97 -6.55 10.60
N LEU A 18 -53.62 -5.56 11.24
CA LEU A 18 -54.83 -4.74 11.07
C LEU A 18 -54.75 -3.65 12.20
N LEU A 19 -55.17 -2.40 11.94
CA LEU A 19 -55.24 -1.26 12.91
C LEU A 19 -56.51 -1.31 13.80
N PRO A 20 -56.63 -0.45 14.84
CA PRO A 20 -57.42 0.80 14.71
C PRO A 20 -56.86 2.03 15.51
N THR A 21 -56.61 3.19 14.87
CA THR A 21 -57.39 4.47 14.81
C THR A 21 -57.43 5.38 16.07
N ALA A 22 -56.98 6.64 15.91
CA ALA A 22 -57.74 7.84 16.33
C ALA A 22 -57.14 9.16 15.75
N ASN A 23 -57.89 9.73 14.80
CA ASN A 23 -58.25 11.13 14.50
C ASN A 23 -57.25 12.29 14.34
N ALA A 24 -57.47 13.00 13.24
CA ALA A 24 -57.06 14.36 12.92
C ALA A 24 -58.28 15.32 12.96
N GLN A 25 -58.07 16.61 13.28
CA GLN A 25 -58.50 17.78 12.48
C GLN A 25 -58.18 19.16 13.14
N ALA A 26 -57.43 19.97 12.39
CA ALA A 26 -57.53 21.43 12.06
C ALA A 26 -57.77 22.58 13.09
N LEU A 27 -56.79 23.52 13.12
CA LEU A 27 -56.78 25.03 13.07
C LEU A 27 -57.66 25.88 14.04
N PRO A 28 -57.41 27.20 14.26
CA PRO A 28 -56.25 28.09 14.02
C PRO A 28 -55.89 29.02 15.24
N THR A 29 -54.80 29.81 15.19
CA THR A 29 -54.78 31.24 15.64
C THR A 29 -53.48 32.01 15.30
N LYS A 30 -53.69 33.20 14.73
CA LYS A 30 -52.83 34.39 14.46
C LYS A 30 -52.12 34.90 15.73
N SER A 31 -51.07 35.72 15.82
CA SER A 31 -50.22 36.64 15.01
C SER A 31 -49.12 37.19 16.01
N PRO A 32 -48.12 38.06 15.67
CA PRO A 32 -47.91 38.82 14.45
C PRO A 32 -46.47 38.73 13.86
N THR A 33 -46.39 38.59 12.55
CA THR A 33 -45.23 39.06 11.77
C THR A 33 -45.51 40.48 11.31
N ASN A 34 -44.58 41.40 11.61
CA ASN A 34 -44.54 42.73 11.02
C ASN A 34 -44.24 42.60 9.51
N THR A 35 -45.28 42.53 8.70
CA THR A 35 -45.20 42.78 7.26
C THR A 35 -45.50 44.25 7.01
N SER A 36 -44.48 45.03 6.68
CA SER A 36 -44.69 46.24 5.89
C SER A 36 -45.10 45.79 4.48
N THR A 37 -46.38 45.89 4.17
CA THR A 37 -46.93 45.78 2.82
C THR A 37 -46.34 46.87 1.94
N GLN A 38 -45.35 46.55 1.10
CA GLN A 38 -45.02 47.39 -0.06
C GLN A 38 -45.99 47.04 -1.19
N ILE A 39 -46.83 48.02 -1.52
CA ILE A 39 -47.85 47.98 -2.57
C ILE A 39 -47.14 47.89 -3.94
N ALA A 40 -47.51 46.91 -4.79
CA ALA A 40 -47.05 46.85 -6.17
C ALA A 40 -47.51 48.11 -6.94
N ALA A 41 -46.59 48.78 -7.64
CA ALA A 41 -46.90 50.02 -8.33
C ALA A 41 -47.84 49.78 -9.52
N THR A 42 -48.81 50.68 -9.76
CA THR A 42 -49.65 50.62 -10.96
C THR A 42 -48.81 50.88 -12.22
N PRO A 43 -49.17 50.34 -13.41
CA PRO A 43 -48.43 50.59 -14.65
C PRO A 43 -48.23 52.08 -14.97
N GLN A 44 -49.17 52.94 -14.57
CA GLN A 44 -49.03 54.40 -14.71
C GLN A 44 -47.93 54.99 -13.81
N ASN A 45 -47.70 54.43 -12.62
CA ASN A 45 -46.61 54.85 -11.74
C ASN A 45 -45.25 54.39 -12.29
N ILE A 46 -45.16 53.17 -12.84
CA ILE A 46 -43.94 52.70 -13.52
C ILE A 46 -43.63 53.58 -14.74
N GLN A 47 -44.64 53.98 -15.51
CA GLN A 47 -44.46 54.89 -16.64
C GLN A 47 -43.92 56.26 -16.21
N LYS A 48 -44.42 56.83 -15.10
CA LYS A 48 -43.88 58.08 -14.54
C LYS A 48 -42.43 57.94 -14.07
N ILE A 49 -42.10 56.84 -13.39
CA ILE A 49 -40.73 56.56 -12.96
C ILE A 49 -39.81 56.43 -14.18
N ALA A 50 -40.20 55.60 -15.16
CA ALA A 50 -39.46 55.40 -16.40
C ALA A 50 -39.22 56.72 -17.15
N GLN A 51 -40.24 57.59 -17.25
CA GLN A 51 -40.12 58.93 -17.85
C GLN A 51 -39.14 59.81 -17.10
N SER A 52 -39.14 59.78 -15.76
CA SER A 52 -38.30 60.67 -14.96
C SER A 52 -36.80 60.34 -14.98
N ILE A 53 -36.42 59.08 -15.28
CA ILE A 53 -35.03 58.59 -15.20
C ILE A 53 -34.39 58.31 -16.57
N THR A 54 -35.18 58.26 -17.64
CA THR A 54 -34.69 57.88 -18.98
C THR A 54 -34.46 59.11 -19.85
N VAL A 55 -33.32 59.16 -20.53
CA VAL A 55 -32.93 60.24 -21.44
C VAL A 55 -32.74 59.73 -22.87
N LYS A 56 -32.84 60.61 -23.86
CA LYS A 56 -32.40 60.32 -25.24
C LYS A 56 -30.93 60.63 -25.39
N VAL A 57 -30.19 59.72 -26.02
CA VAL A 57 -28.78 59.87 -26.34
C VAL A 57 -28.64 60.05 -27.85
N PHE A 58 -28.02 61.15 -28.27
CA PHE A 58 -27.79 61.48 -29.67
C PHE A 58 -26.31 61.41 -30.01
N VAL A 59 -26.00 60.68 -31.10
CA VAL A 59 -24.65 60.57 -31.68
C VAL A 59 -24.77 60.74 -33.19
N LYS A 60 -24.57 61.98 -33.67
CA LYS A 60 -24.84 62.37 -35.08
C LYS A 60 -26.25 61.95 -35.52
N ASP A 61 -26.37 61.04 -36.48
CA ASP A 61 -27.63 60.52 -37.03
C ASP A 61 -28.18 59.33 -36.23
N SER A 62 -27.38 58.77 -35.31
CA SER A 62 -27.76 57.66 -34.44
C SER A 62 -28.45 58.14 -33.17
N ARG A 63 -29.45 57.38 -32.71
CA ARG A 63 -30.27 57.67 -31.54
C ARG A 63 -30.37 56.43 -30.67
N GLY A 64 -30.22 56.63 -29.37
CA GLY A 64 -30.41 55.59 -28.35
C GLY A 64 -31.01 56.18 -27.08
N SER A 65 -31.09 55.35 -26.05
CA SER A 65 -31.63 55.70 -24.74
C SER A 65 -30.52 55.65 -23.67
N GLY A 66 -30.75 56.28 -22.54
CA GLY A 66 -29.85 56.24 -21.38
C GLY A 66 -30.60 56.39 -20.07
N ILE A 67 -29.99 55.97 -18.97
CA ILE A 67 -30.58 55.98 -17.62
C ILE A 67 -29.76 56.94 -16.74
N ILE A 68 -30.39 57.89 -16.05
CA ILE A 68 -29.72 58.75 -15.07
C ILE A 68 -29.46 57.93 -13.79
N ILE A 69 -28.19 57.64 -13.50
CA ILE A 69 -27.78 56.70 -12.44
C ILE A 69 -27.11 57.35 -11.22
N ALA A 70 -26.63 58.58 -11.36
CA ALA A 70 -26.05 59.34 -10.24
C ALA A 70 -26.09 60.84 -10.49
N LYS A 71 -26.03 61.62 -9.41
CA LYS A 71 -25.83 63.07 -9.43
C LYS A 71 -24.75 63.44 -8.42
N GLN A 72 -23.77 64.24 -8.84
CA GLN A 72 -22.77 64.85 -7.95
C GLN A 72 -22.64 66.34 -8.30
N GLY A 73 -23.04 67.22 -7.38
CA GLY A 73 -23.16 68.66 -7.68
C GLY A 73 -24.16 68.89 -8.81
N GLN A 74 -23.76 69.63 -9.85
CA GLN A 74 -24.58 69.88 -11.05
C GLN A 74 -24.34 68.86 -12.18
N THR A 75 -23.51 67.84 -11.94
CA THR A 75 -23.15 66.82 -12.93
C THR A 75 -23.98 65.57 -12.72
N TYR A 76 -24.59 65.09 -13.81
CA TYR A 76 -25.39 63.88 -13.89
C TYR A 76 -24.64 62.81 -14.66
N THR A 77 -24.66 61.58 -14.15
CA THR A 77 -24.10 60.39 -14.80
C THR A 77 -25.21 59.59 -15.45
N VAL A 78 -25.02 59.25 -16.73
CA VAL A 78 -25.96 58.47 -17.54
C VAL A 78 -25.33 57.16 -17.98
N LEU A 79 -26.05 56.07 -17.77
CA LEU A 79 -25.70 54.74 -18.24
C LEU A 79 -26.41 54.43 -19.56
N THR A 80 -25.70 53.90 -20.54
CA THR A 80 -26.26 53.44 -21.83
C THR A 80 -25.47 52.22 -22.34
N ASN A 81 -25.78 51.67 -23.52
CA ASN A 81 -24.97 50.61 -24.11
C ASN A 81 -23.71 51.16 -24.80
N ALA A 82 -22.67 50.34 -24.89
CA ALA A 82 -21.45 50.72 -25.61
C ALA A 82 -21.72 50.93 -27.10
N HIS A 83 -22.57 50.10 -27.73
CA HIS A 83 -22.90 50.26 -29.15
C HIS A 83 -23.75 51.50 -29.47
N VAL A 84 -24.35 52.16 -28.46
CA VAL A 84 -25.07 53.43 -28.63
C VAL A 84 -24.10 54.61 -28.78
N VAL A 85 -22.85 54.45 -28.34
CA VAL A 85 -21.82 55.51 -28.33
C VAL A 85 -20.60 55.11 -29.17
N ASN A 86 -20.04 56.04 -29.96
CA ASN A 86 -18.83 55.80 -30.76
C ASN A 86 -17.72 56.78 -30.38
N ARG A 87 -16.45 56.33 -30.32
CA ARG A 87 -15.29 57.18 -29.95
C ARG A 87 -15.07 58.30 -30.97
N GLY A 88 -14.86 59.52 -30.47
CA GLY A 88 -14.42 60.68 -31.27
C GLY A 88 -15.51 61.62 -31.79
N GLN A 89 -16.76 61.48 -31.34
CA GLN A 89 -17.88 62.33 -31.74
C GLN A 89 -18.53 63.03 -30.53
N PRO A 90 -19.09 64.25 -30.68
CA PRO A 90 -19.79 64.92 -29.59
C PRO A 90 -21.15 64.24 -29.29
N PHE A 91 -21.42 64.01 -28.00
CA PHE A 91 -22.67 63.39 -27.53
C PHE A 91 -23.63 64.46 -27.03
N ARG A 92 -24.93 64.31 -27.30
CA ARG A 92 -25.98 65.14 -26.71
C ARG A 92 -26.98 64.27 -25.96
N ILE A 93 -27.37 64.73 -24.77
CA ILE A 93 -28.39 64.11 -23.94
C ILE A 93 -29.61 65.02 -23.94
N GLN A 94 -30.78 64.49 -24.30
CA GLN A 94 -32.05 65.17 -24.10
C GLN A 94 -32.78 64.58 -22.89
N THR A 95 -33.06 65.43 -21.91
CA THR A 95 -33.72 65.08 -20.66
C THR A 95 -35.23 64.95 -20.83
N PRO A 96 -35.96 64.37 -19.85
CA PRO A 96 -37.40 64.10 -19.97
C PRO A 96 -38.28 65.33 -20.23
N ASP A 97 -37.82 66.51 -19.82
CA ASP A 97 -38.46 67.81 -20.06
C ASP A 97 -38.17 68.40 -21.46
N GLY A 98 -37.44 67.66 -22.30
CA GLY A 98 -37.10 68.05 -23.68
C GLY A 98 -35.85 68.91 -23.81
N LYS A 99 -35.19 69.31 -22.71
CA LYS A 99 -33.96 70.12 -22.75
C LYS A 99 -32.77 69.28 -23.22
N SER A 100 -31.83 69.90 -23.93
CA SER A 100 -30.65 69.22 -24.50
C SER A 100 -29.36 69.74 -23.90
N TYR A 101 -28.47 68.82 -23.53
CA TYR A 101 -27.16 69.11 -22.94
C TYR A 101 -26.06 68.40 -23.72
N ASN A 102 -24.87 69.01 -23.78
CA ASN A 102 -23.68 68.31 -24.25
C ASN A 102 -23.23 67.30 -23.20
N ALA A 103 -22.80 66.13 -23.65
CA ALA A 103 -22.35 65.05 -22.79
C ALA A 103 -20.95 64.57 -23.16
N THR A 104 -20.20 64.13 -22.15
CA THR A 104 -18.86 63.58 -22.27
C THR A 104 -18.87 62.09 -21.96
N LEU A 105 -18.19 61.29 -22.79
CA LEU A 105 -17.98 59.88 -22.55
C LEU A 105 -16.88 59.67 -21.51
N ILE A 106 -17.21 58.97 -20.42
CA ILE A 106 -16.32 58.69 -19.30
C ILE A 106 -15.64 57.33 -19.47
N THR A 107 -16.40 56.30 -19.85
CA THR A 107 -15.88 54.94 -20.09
C THR A 107 -16.87 54.13 -20.94
N GLN A 108 -16.39 53.12 -21.67
CA GLN A 108 -17.20 52.20 -22.49
C GLN A 108 -16.49 50.85 -22.73
N GLY A 109 -17.27 49.81 -23.05
CA GLY A 109 -16.77 48.56 -23.65
C GLY A 109 -15.68 47.86 -22.82
N ASN A 110 -14.51 47.60 -23.39
CA ASN A 110 -13.41 46.83 -22.77
C ASN A 110 -12.96 47.36 -21.39
N SER A 111 -13.12 48.67 -21.13
CA SER A 111 -12.85 49.28 -19.83
C SER A 111 -13.87 48.89 -18.75
N LEU A 112 -14.96 48.23 -19.15
CA LEU A 112 -16.04 47.69 -18.33
C LEU A 112 -16.15 46.16 -18.48
N LYS A 113 -15.01 45.45 -18.59
CA LYS A 113 -14.93 43.99 -18.69
C LYS A 113 -15.79 43.41 -19.83
N ASP A 114 -15.71 44.03 -21.00
CA ASP A 114 -16.39 43.59 -22.22
C ASP A 114 -17.93 43.51 -22.11
N ASN A 115 -18.51 44.22 -21.14
CA ASN A 115 -19.95 44.47 -21.12
C ASN A 115 -20.29 45.55 -22.15
N ASP A 116 -21.44 45.41 -22.82
CA ASP A 116 -21.98 46.38 -23.76
C ASP A 116 -22.62 47.55 -23.00
N LEU A 117 -21.80 48.26 -22.23
CA LEU A 117 -22.16 49.41 -21.41
C LEU A 117 -21.24 50.59 -21.69
N ALA A 118 -21.78 51.79 -21.51
CA ALA A 118 -21.06 53.04 -21.55
C ALA A 118 -21.61 54.04 -20.53
N VAL A 119 -20.73 54.90 -20.05
CA VAL A 119 -21.05 55.92 -19.05
C VAL A 119 -20.79 57.30 -19.64
N LEU A 120 -21.84 58.11 -19.69
CA LEU A 120 -21.82 59.51 -20.11
C LEU A 120 -22.00 60.43 -18.90
N GLN A 121 -21.53 61.67 -18.99
CA GLN A 121 -21.84 62.72 -18.03
C GLN A 121 -22.31 63.99 -18.74
N PHE A 122 -23.29 64.68 -18.16
CA PHE A 122 -23.70 66.02 -18.58
C PHE A 122 -23.92 66.89 -17.34
N SER A 123 -23.86 68.21 -17.52
CA SER A 123 -24.11 69.16 -16.42
C SER A 123 -25.39 69.94 -16.66
N SER A 124 -26.24 70.04 -15.63
CA SER A 124 -27.49 70.81 -15.67
C SER A 124 -27.77 71.46 -14.32
N PRO A 125 -28.32 72.69 -14.29
CA PRO A 125 -28.79 73.31 -13.07
C PRO A 125 -30.11 72.73 -12.55
N ASP A 126 -30.85 72.00 -13.38
CA ASP A 126 -32.16 71.44 -13.04
C ASP A 126 -32.02 70.14 -12.23
N ASN A 127 -33.09 69.79 -11.50
CA ASN A 127 -33.14 68.59 -10.67
C ASN A 127 -33.90 67.43 -11.36
N TYR A 128 -33.15 66.52 -12.00
CA TYR A 128 -33.66 65.27 -12.54
C TYR A 128 -33.59 64.12 -11.54
N GLN A 129 -34.53 63.17 -11.66
CA GLN A 129 -34.61 61.99 -10.80
C GLN A 129 -33.51 60.98 -11.16
N VAL A 130 -32.85 60.44 -10.14
CA VAL A 130 -31.86 59.37 -10.27
C VAL A 130 -32.57 58.02 -10.11
N ALA A 131 -32.22 57.06 -10.96
CA ALA A 131 -32.75 55.70 -10.91
C ALA A 131 -32.43 55.00 -9.58
N LYS A 132 -33.40 54.21 -9.10
CA LYS A 132 -33.18 53.25 -8.01
C LYS A 132 -32.82 51.89 -8.60
N PHE A 133 -31.98 51.14 -7.90
CA PHE A 133 -31.52 49.82 -8.34
C PHE A 133 -32.09 48.73 -7.44
N ALA A 134 -32.52 47.64 -8.06
CA ALA A 134 -33.00 46.47 -7.33
C ALA A 134 -31.83 45.60 -6.85
N ASP A 135 -32.04 44.84 -5.77
CA ASP A 135 -31.12 43.77 -5.39
C ASP A 135 -31.17 42.64 -6.41
N SER A 136 -30.03 42.39 -7.06
CA SER A 136 -29.89 41.38 -8.10
C SER A 136 -29.94 39.94 -7.60
N SER A 137 -29.86 39.68 -6.28
CA SER A 137 -29.95 38.33 -5.72
C SER A 137 -31.35 37.71 -5.83
N ASN A 138 -32.37 38.52 -6.16
CA ASN A 138 -33.78 38.13 -6.10
C ASN A 138 -34.47 38.03 -7.48
N LEU A 139 -33.70 37.98 -8.58
CA LEU A 139 -34.28 37.83 -9.92
C LEU A 139 -34.74 36.38 -10.16
N SER A 140 -35.98 36.22 -10.61
CA SER A 140 -36.56 34.91 -10.92
C SER A 140 -37.23 34.90 -12.29
N GLU A 141 -37.19 33.77 -12.99
CA GLU A 141 -37.97 33.57 -14.21
C GLU A 141 -39.48 33.78 -13.94
N ASN A 142 -40.22 34.20 -14.97
CA ASN A 142 -41.63 34.61 -14.92
C ASN A 142 -41.95 35.90 -14.14
N GLN A 143 -40.97 36.58 -13.56
CA GLN A 143 -41.16 37.90 -12.94
C GLN A 143 -41.59 38.93 -13.99
N THR A 144 -42.63 39.71 -13.70
CA THR A 144 -43.07 40.82 -14.57
C THR A 144 -42.05 41.95 -14.57
N VAL A 145 -41.68 42.40 -15.77
CA VAL A 145 -40.71 43.47 -16.00
C VAL A 145 -41.21 44.43 -17.07
N TYR A 146 -40.71 45.67 -17.02
CA TYR A 146 -41.06 46.73 -17.94
C TYR A 146 -39.80 47.27 -18.63
N SER A 147 -39.79 47.34 -19.95
CA SER A 147 -38.70 47.92 -20.73
C SER A 147 -39.08 49.33 -21.16
N ALA A 148 -38.20 50.28 -20.82
CA ALA A 148 -38.38 51.70 -21.07
C ALA A 148 -37.27 52.23 -21.97
N GLY A 149 -37.63 52.87 -23.07
CA GLY A 149 -36.68 53.47 -24.01
C GLY A 149 -37.39 54.34 -25.04
N PHE A 150 -36.61 55.08 -25.83
CA PHE A 150 -37.10 55.98 -26.86
C PHE A 150 -36.91 55.36 -28.26
N PRO A 151 -37.99 54.91 -28.92
CA PRO A 151 -37.90 54.48 -30.31
C PRO A 151 -37.38 55.59 -31.23
N ILE A 152 -36.69 55.22 -32.30
CA ILE A 152 -36.01 56.16 -33.21
C ILE A 152 -36.98 57.13 -33.89
N ASP A 153 -38.20 56.65 -34.19
CA ASP A 153 -39.27 57.38 -34.91
C ASP A 153 -40.30 58.05 -33.98
N GLU A 154 -40.14 57.92 -32.66
CA GLU A 154 -41.11 58.45 -31.68
C GLU A 154 -40.50 59.58 -30.83
N THR A 155 -41.29 60.62 -30.57
CA THR A 155 -40.88 61.72 -29.68
C THR A 155 -41.05 61.35 -28.21
N SER A 156 -41.96 60.44 -27.88
CA SER A 156 -42.29 59.98 -26.52
C SER A 156 -41.51 58.74 -26.08
N LEU A 157 -41.32 58.59 -24.77
CA LEU A 157 -40.79 57.36 -24.17
C LEU A 157 -41.83 56.25 -24.30
N LYS A 158 -41.39 55.07 -24.74
CA LYS A 158 -42.23 53.86 -24.80
C LYS A 158 -41.93 52.95 -23.63
N LEU A 159 -42.98 52.46 -22.98
CA LEU A 159 -42.92 51.48 -21.91
C LEU A 159 -43.69 50.24 -22.36
N THR A 160 -43.02 49.10 -22.45
CA THR A 160 -43.63 47.81 -22.80
C THR A 160 -43.49 46.85 -21.62
N ALA A 161 -44.50 46.02 -21.40
CA ALA A 161 -44.54 45.07 -20.29
C ALA A 161 -44.34 43.64 -20.80
N GLY A 162 -43.70 42.81 -19.99
CA GLY A 162 -43.49 41.40 -20.27
C GLY A 162 -42.94 40.69 -19.05
N LYS A 163 -42.21 39.60 -19.25
CA LYS A 163 -41.65 38.78 -18.18
C LYS A 163 -40.20 38.41 -18.45
N ILE A 164 -39.45 38.13 -17.40
CA ILE A 164 -38.16 37.44 -17.51
C ILE A 164 -38.43 36.02 -18.01
N SER A 165 -37.96 35.69 -19.21
CA SER A 165 -38.12 34.37 -19.83
C SER A 165 -36.95 33.44 -19.54
N VAL A 166 -35.75 33.98 -19.31
CA VAL A 166 -34.54 33.19 -19.05
C VAL A 166 -33.50 34.04 -18.34
N ILE A 167 -32.82 33.45 -17.35
CA ILE A 167 -31.61 34.03 -16.77
C ILE A 167 -30.46 33.09 -17.10
N THR A 168 -29.53 33.54 -17.95
CA THR A 168 -28.47 32.64 -18.42
C THR A 168 -27.44 32.41 -17.31
N PRO A 169 -27.01 31.15 -17.08
CA PRO A 169 -26.03 30.83 -16.03
C PRO A 169 -24.64 31.42 -16.32
N LYS A 170 -24.38 31.78 -17.59
CA LYS A 170 -23.20 32.51 -18.06
C LYS A 170 -23.67 33.70 -18.89
N ALA A 171 -22.96 34.81 -18.82
CA ALA A 171 -23.23 35.96 -19.68
C ALA A 171 -22.97 35.64 -21.15
N LEU A 172 -23.83 36.12 -22.04
CA LEU A 172 -23.53 36.18 -23.47
C LEU A 172 -22.52 37.30 -23.74
N VAL A 173 -21.78 37.20 -24.85
CA VAL A 173 -20.85 38.24 -25.32
C VAL A 173 -21.54 39.61 -25.28
N GLY A 174 -20.91 40.59 -24.63
CA GLY A 174 -21.53 41.87 -24.29
C GLY A 174 -22.15 41.94 -22.89
N GLY A 175 -22.04 40.90 -22.07
CA GLY A 175 -22.48 40.91 -20.67
C GLY A 175 -23.98 40.63 -20.45
N TYR A 176 -24.67 40.20 -21.50
CA TYR A 176 -26.12 39.98 -21.49
C TYR A 176 -26.50 38.71 -20.72
N GLN A 177 -27.41 38.82 -19.74
CA GLN A 177 -27.83 37.67 -18.90
C GLN A 177 -29.33 37.59 -18.63
N ILE A 178 -30.04 38.72 -18.66
CA ILE A 178 -31.49 38.75 -18.39
C ILE A 178 -32.22 38.73 -19.73
N GLY A 179 -32.80 37.58 -20.08
CA GLY A 179 -33.70 37.44 -21.22
C GLY A 179 -35.15 37.75 -20.82
N TYR A 180 -35.82 38.59 -21.60
CA TYR A 180 -37.18 39.05 -21.34
C TYR A 180 -38.04 39.11 -22.61
N THR A 181 -39.37 39.06 -22.43
CA THR A 181 -40.35 38.90 -23.53
C THR A 181 -41.01 40.19 -23.99
N ASN A 182 -40.50 41.34 -23.58
CA ASN A 182 -41.14 42.62 -23.88
C ASN A 182 -40.88 43.01 -25.33
N ASP A 183 -41.85 43.67 -25.97
CA ASP A 183 -41.66 44.28 -27.28
C ASP A 183 -40.59 45.36 -27.19
N THR A 184 -39.55 45.26 -28.03
CA THR A 184 -38.47 46.25 -28.13
C THR A 184 -38.45 46.87 -29.52
N PHE A 185 -38.17 48.17 -29.59
CA PHE A 185 -38.13 48.94 -30.84
C PHE A 185 -36.74 49.52 -31.06
N GLN A 186 -36.35 49.67 -32.33
CA GLN A 186 -35.07 50.30 -32.68
C GLN A 186 -34.99 51.71 -32.06
N GLY A 187 -33.86 52.02 -31.40
CA GLY A 187 -33.64 53.25 -30.62
C GLY A 187 -33.83 53.10 -29.11
N MET A 188 -34.49 52.03 -28.64
CA MET A 188 -34.67 51.79 -27.20
C MET A 188 -33.39 51.32 -26.47
N SER A 189 -32.38 50.83 -27.19
CA SER A 189 -31.12 50.36 -26.60
C SER A 189 -30.48 51.42 -25.70
N GLY A 190 -30.00 50.98 -24.54
CA GLY A 190 -29.45 51.81 -23.46
C GLY A 190 -30.50 52.27 -22.45
N GLY A 191 -31.78 51.91 -22.65
CA GLY A 191 -32.88 52.17 -21.74
C GLY A 191 -32.96 51.21 -20.54
N ALA A 192 -33.91 51.45 -19.64
CA ALA A 192 -34.06 50.70 -18.41
C ALA A 192 -34.94 49.46 -18.57
N LEU A 193 -34.51 48.33 -17.99
CA LEU A 193 -35.38 47.22 -17.63
C LEU A 193 -35.75 47.35 -16.14
N LEU A 194 -37.04 47.48 -15.84
CA LEU A 194 -37.60 47.80 -14.52
C LEU A 194 -38.39 46.62 -13.94
N ASN A 195 -38.31 46.40 -12.63
CA ASN A 195 -39.20 45.50 -11.91
C ASN A 195 -40.57 46.16 -11.60
N GLN A 196 -41.47 45.45 -10.91
CA GLN A 196 -42.81 45.94 -10.53
C GLN A 196 -42.79 47.08 -9.49
N GLN A 197 -41.64 47.37 -8.89
CA GLN A 197 -41.43 48.47 -7.95
C GLN A 197 -40.91 49.74 -8.64
N GLY A 198 -40.47 49.63 -9.91
CA GLY A 198 -39.86 50.71 -10.68
C GLY A 198 -38.36 50.85 -10.46
N ASP A 199 -37.72 49.84 -9.87
CA ASP A 199 -36.27 49.78 -9.73
C ASP A 199 -35.63 49.14 -10.98
N VAL A 200 -34.50 49.67 -11.40
CA VAL A 200 -33.73 49.19 -12.55
C VAL A 200 -33.04 47.89 -12.17
N ILE A 201 -33.24 46.85 -12.99
CA ILE A 201 -32.61 45.53 -12.87
C ILE A 201 -31.60 45.25 -13.99
N GLY A 202 -31.66 46.00 -15.10
CA GLY A 202 -30.72 45.88 -16.20
C GLY A 202 -30.84 46.98 -17.26
N VAL A 203 -29.88 47.00 -18.19
CA VAL A 203 -29.83 47.92 -19.35
C VAL A 203 -30.17 47.13 -20.60
N ILE A 204 -31.25 47.51 -21.30
CA ILE A 204 -31.73 46.81 -22.50
C ILE A 204 -30.80 47.08 -23.68
N GLY A 205 -30.41 46.06 -24.46
CA GLY A 205 -29.48 46.26 -25.58
C GLY A 205 -29.61 45.30 -26.76
N MET A 206 -29.77 44.00 -26.52
CA MET A 206 -29.88 43.00 -27.60
C MET A 206 -31.35 42.64 -27.84
N GLY A 207 -31.86 42.83 -29.05
CA GLY A 207 -33.25 42.51 -29.42
C GLY A 207 -33.46 41.01 -29.68
N ALA A 208 -34.73 40.58 -29.63
CA ALA A 208 -35.13 39.23 -30.05
C ALA A 208 -34.89 39.00 -31.56
N GLU A 209 -34.88 37.73 -31.99
CA GLU A 209 -34.77 37.30 -33.41
C GLU A 209 -33.46 37.62 -34.14
N ALA A 210 -32.31 37.69 -33.45
CA ALA A 210 -31.01 37.78 -34.12
C ALA A 210 -30.80 36.58 -35.08
N ILE A 211 -30.71 36.86 -36.38
CA ILE A 211 -30.72 35.87 -37.49
C ILE A 211 -29.45 34.99 -37.49
N LEU A 212 -28.33 35.51 -36.99
CA LEU A 212 -27.03 34.82 -36.97
C LEU A 212 -26.80 34.09 -35.64
N ASN A 213 -26.40 32.81 -35.70
CA ASN A 213 -26.06 31.99 -34.52
C ASN A 213 -24.88 32.52 -33.71
N ASP A 214 -24.10 33.43 -34.28
CA ASP A 214 -22.95 34.07 -33.63
C ASP A 214 -23.34 35.11 -32.59
N ALA A 215 -24.62 35.51 -32.54
CA ALA A 215 -25.14 36.40 -31.50
C ALA A 215 -25.29 35.73 -30.12
N TYR A 216 -25.31 34.38 -30.06
CA TYR A 216 -25.55 33.60 -28.83
C TYR A 216 -24.30 32.81 -28.43
N VAL A 217 -23.22 33.53 -28.13
CA VAL A 217 -21.96 32.98 -27.62
C VAL A 217 -21.80 33.47 -26.18
N TYR A 218 -21.40 32.61 -25.25
CA TYR A 218 -21.10 33.02 -23.89
C TYR A 218 -19.77 33.80 -23.83
N THR A 219 -19.58 34.64 -22.81
CA THR A 219 -18.35 35.44 -22.63
C THR A 219 -17.08 34.59 -22.51
N ASP A 220 -17.20 33.29 -22.21
CA ASP A 220 -16.10 32.33 -22.20
C ASP A 220 -15.86 31.64 -23.56
N GLY A 221 -16.52 32.12 -24.63
CA GLY A 221 -16.42 31.60 -25.98
C GLY A 221 -17.23 30.31 -26.23
N THR A 222 -17.86 29.73 -25.20
CA THR A 222 -18.69 28.54 -25.36
C THR A 222 -20.04 28.86 -25.99
N ARG A 223 -20.60 27.92 -26.75
CA ARG A 223 -21.92 28.09 -27.39
C ARG A 223 -22.99 27.25 -26.67
N PRO A 224 -24.20 27.80 -26.41
CA PRO A 224 -25.32 27.01 -25.93
C PRO A 224 -25.68 25.91 -26.94
N ARG A 225 -26.29 24.81 -26.49
CA ARG A 225 -26.79 23.75 -27.39
C ARG A 225 -27.90 24.29 -28.28
N SER A 226 -28.10 23.68 -29.45
CA SER A 226 -29.10 24.13 -30.44
C SER A 226 -30.52 24.30 -29.87
N SER A 227 -30.93 23.45 -28.92
CA SER A 227 -32.22 23.57 -28.23
C SER A 227 -32.30 24.80 -27.32
N THR A 228 -31.21 25.13 -26.62
CA THR A 228 -31.09 26.34 -25.82
C THR A 228 -31.06 27.59 -26.70
N ILE A 229 -30.36 27.56 -27.84
CA ILE A 229 -30.34 28.67 -28.80
C ILE A 229 -31.77 28.98 -29.30
N GLN A 230 -32.61 27.97 -29.53
CA GLN A 230 -34.00 28.18 -29.93
C GLN A 230 -34.83 28.87 -28.84
N GLN A 231 -34.57 28.60 -27.57
CA GLN A 231 -35.20 29.30 -26.43
C GLN A 231 -34.69 30.75 -26.31
N LEU A 232 -33.38 30.98 -26.49
CA LEU A 232 -32.79 32.33 -26.40
C LEU A 232 -33.27 33.25 -27.52
N ARG A 233 -33.53 32.73 -28.74
CA ARG A 233 -34.01 33.52 -29.88
C ARG A 233 -35.35 34.24 -29.65
N GLY A 234 -36.19 33.71 -28.76
CA GLY A 234 -37.50 34.29 -28.43
C GLY A 234 -37.45 35.41 -27.38
N ALA A 235 -36.27 35.81 -26.91
CA ALA A 235 -36.09 36.80 -25.85
C ALA A 235 -35.22 37.97 -26.32
N SER A 236 -35.56 39.18 -25.87
CA SER A 236 -34.62 40.31 -25.85
C SER A 236 -33.74 40.21 -24.61
N PHE A 237 -32.51 40.73 -24.64
CA PHE A 237 -31.58 40.65 -23.52
C PHE A 237 -31.14 42.01 -22.98
N ALA A 238 -30.98 42.04 -21.66
CA ALA A 238 -30.41 43.14 -20.90
C ALA A 238 -29.14 42.73 -20.17
N VAL A 239 -28.21 43.68 -20.03
CA VAL A 239 -27.04 43.55 -19.16
C VAL A 239 -27.50 43.82 -17.72
N PRO A 240 -27.29 42.90 -16.76
CA PRO A 240 -27.71 43.09 -15.37
C PRO A 240 -27.07 44.32 -14.74
N ILE A 241 -27.85 45.06 -13.96
CA ILE A 241 -27.33 46.26 -13.28
C ILE A 241 -26.31 45.91 -12.18
N ALA A 242 -26.35 44.68 -11.67
CA ALA A 242 -25.36 44.12 -10.74
C ALA A 242 -23.92 44.19 -11.27
N ASN A 243 -23.78 44.06 -12.59
CA ASN A 243 -22.46 44.07 -13.24
C ASN A 243 -21.83 45.47 -13.13
N LEU A 244 -22.61 46.53 -12.95
CA LEU A 244 -22.13 47.90 -12.82
C LEU A 244 -21.19 48.09 -11.61
N GLY A 245 -21.46 47.41 -10.50
CA GLY A 245 -20.57 47.40 -9.33
C GLY A 245 -19.22 46.72 -9.58
N GLN A 246 -19.18 45.76 -10.51
CA GLN A 246 -17.98 45.03 -10.89
C GLN A 246 -17.15 45.73 -11.97
N VAL A 247 -17.74 46.67 -12.73
CA VAL A 247 -17.13 47.31 -13.89
C VAL A 247 -16.86 48.80 -13.71
N ALA A 248 -17.65 49.49 -12.88
CA ALA A 248 -17.48 50.90 -12.54
C ALA A 248 -17.68 51.12 -11.02
N PRO A 249 -16.76 50.62 -10.17
CA PRO A 249 -16.94 50.55 -8.71
C PRO A 249 -17.16 51.91 -8.03
N ASN A 250 -16.63 53.00 -8.62
CA ASN A 250 -16.85 54.36 -8.10
C ASN A 250 -18.30 54.87 -8.27
N LEU A 251 -19.10 54.19 -9.11
CA LEU A 251 -20.54 54.45 -9.28
C LEU A 251 -21.41 53.49 -8.44
N ALA A 252 -20.80 52.51 -7.76
CA ALA A 252 -21.50 51.43 -7.04
C ALA A 252 -22.04 51.83 -5.66
N ALA A 253 -21.70 53.03 -5.16
CA ALA A 253 -22.12 53.51 -3.84
C ALA A 253 -23.65 53.69 -3.71
N SER A 254 -24.39 53.68 -4.82
CA SER A 254 -25.85 53.76 -4.88
C SER A 254 -26.56 52.41 -5.12
N ILE A 255 -25.82 51.30 -5.20
CA ILE A 255 -26.37 49.95 -5.42
C ILE A 255 -26.35 49.16 -4.10
N PRO A 256 -27.51 48.72 -3.56
CA PRO A 256 -27.54 47.79 -2.44
C PRO A 256 -26.85 46.47 -2.83
N ASN A 257 -25.92 45.98 -2.01
CA ASN A 257 -25.21 44.70 -2.20
C ASN A 257 -24.29 44.60 -3.44
N ALA A 258 -23.55 45.66 -3.79
CA ALA A 258 -22.45 45.59 -4.77
C ALA A 258 -21.20 44.80 -4.31
N GLY A 259 -21.32 44.00 -3.24
CA GLY A 259 -20.28 43.10 -2.70
C GLY A 259 -20.34 41.68 -3.27
N GLY A 260 -20.78 41.53 -4.52
CA GLY A 260 -20.76 40.24 -5.21
C GLY A 260 -19.34 39.88 -5.62
N ASN A 261 -18.71 38.98 -4.84
CA ASN A 261 -17.46 38.32 -5.20
C ASN A 261 -17.46 37.90 -6.67
N ALA A 262 -16.44 38.33 -7.40
CA ALA A 262 -16.09 37.73 -8.68
C ALA A 262 -15.96 36.21 -8.48
N ASN A 263 -16.78 35.45 -9.21
CA ASN A 263 -16.67 34.01 -9.46
C ASN A 263 -15.75 33.25 -8.49
N ARG A 264 -16.21 33.00 -7.26
CA ARG A 264 -15.73 31.85 -6.51
C ARG A 264 -16.63 30.67 -6.84
N THR A 265 -16.02 29.58 -7.27
CA THR A 265 -16.68 28.28 -7.28
C THR A 265 -17.24 28.04 -5.88
N VAL A 266 -18.57 27.96 -5.75
CA VAL A 266 -19.19 27.66 -4.45
C VAL A 266 -18.93 26.19 -4.17
N TYR A 267 -17.83 25.91 -3.48
CA TYR A 267 -17.54 24.56 -3.04
C TYR A 267 -18.54 24.13 -1.96
N THR A 268 -18.83 22.84 -1.90
CA THR A 268 -19.71 22.22 -0.90
C THR A 268 -19.00 21.06 -0.19
N GLY A 269 -19.53 20.64 0.97
CA GLY A 269 -19.02 19.49 1.70
C GLY A 269 -17.57 19.64 2.17
N ILE A 270 -16.75 18.62 1.93
CA ILE A 270 -15.35 18.60 2.36
C ILE A 270 -14.49 19.64 1.63
N VAL A 271 -14.76 19.91 0.34
CA VAL A 271 -14.02 20.90 -0.45
C VAL A 271 -14.20 22.30 0.13
N ALA A 272 -15.43 22.66 0.50
CA ALA A 272 -15.72 23.94 1.14
C ALA A 272 -15.00 24.13 2.47
N LYS A 273 -14.87 23.05 3.25
CA LYS A 273 -14.17 23.08 4.55
C LYS A 273 -12.68 23.33 4.34
N ILE A 274 -12.05 22.61 3.42
CA ILE A 274 -10.61 22.73 3.15
C ILE A 274 -10.30 24.08 2.51
N ASP A 275 -11.10 24.52 1.53
CA ASP A 275 -10.95 25.83 0.89
C ASP A 275 -11.05 26.96 1.91
N LYS A 276 -12.06 26.92 2.79
CA LYS A 276 -12.22 27.90 3.87
C LYS A 276 -11.01 27.92 4.82
N ILE A 277 -10.48 26.76 5.21
CA ILE A 277 -9.28 26.70 6.04
C ILE A 277 -8.10 27.33 5.29
N ALA A 278 -7.88 26.94 4.03
CA ALA A 278 -6.81 27.45 3.20
C ALA A 278 -6.86 28.98 3.07
N GLU A 279 -8.05 29.55 2.86
CA GLU A 279 -8.28 31.00 2.83
C GLU A 279 -7.91 31.70 4.13
N GLN A 280 -8.19 31.09 5.27
CA GLN A 280 -8.00 31.72 6.57
C GLN A 280 -6.53 31.70 7.04
N ILE A 281 -5.73 30.75 6.55
CA ILE A 281 -4.34 30.56 6.95
C ILE A 281 -3.32 31.06 5.91
N THR A 282 -3.73 31.24 4.65
CA THR A 282 -2.81 31.58 3.56
C THR A 282 -2.74 33.11 3.35
N VAL A 283 -1.54 33.63 3.22
CA VAL A 283 -1.25 35.03 2.90
C VAL A 283 -0.61 35.14 1.51
N LYS A 284 -0.78 36.28 0.86
CA LYS A 284 -0.06 36.61 -0.37
C LYS A 284 1.21 37.38 -0.01
N ILE A 285 2.32 37.13 -0.70
CA ILE A 285 3.58 37.85 -0.54
C ILE A 285 3.88 38.56 -1.86
N ASP A 286 3.73 39.87 -1.90
CA ASP A 286 3.98 40.69 -3.10
C ASP A 286 5.40 41.29 -3.07
N SER A 287 6.13 41.21 -4.18
CA SER A 287 7.37 41.95 -4.45
C SER A 287 7.09 43.19 -5.30
N ILE A 288 7.89 44.24 -5.12
CA ILE A 288 7.86 45.47 -5.93
C ILE A 288 8.12 45.20 -7.42
N ASN A 289 8.83 44.13 -7.77
CA ASN A 289 9.15 43.78 -9.17
C ASN A 289 8.03 43.00 -9.89
N ASN A 290 6.78 43.14 -9.46
CA ASN A 290 5.61 42.42 -9.99
C ASN A 290 5.67 40.88 -9.84
N GLY A 291 6.53 40.38 -8.95
CA GLY A 291 6.49 38.97 -8.51
C GLY A 291 5.51 38.82 -7.35
N ASN A 292 4.74 37.74 -7.33
CA ASN A 292 3.95 37.33 -6.16
C ASN A 292 4.30 35.91 -5.74
N GLY A 293 4.14 35.65 -4.44
CA GLY A 293 4.21 34.33 -3.83
C GLY A 293 3.10 34.18 -2.80
N SER A 294 3.13 33.05 -2.11
CA SER A 294 2.16 32.67 -1.08
C SER A 294 2.89 32.38 0.24
N GLY A 295 2.17 32.35 1.35
CA GLY A 295 2.71 31.96 2.65
C GLY A 295 1.62 31.43 3.56
N VAL A 296 1.98 30.68 4.60
CA VAL A 296 1.01 30.08 5.55
C VAL A 296 1.30 30.54 6.98
N ILE A 297 0.30 31.05 7.69
CA ILE A 297 0.42 31.46 9.09
C ILE A 297 0.49 30.21 9.99
N VAL A 298 1.62 30.00 10.66
CA VAL A 298 1.88 28.77 11.46
C VAL A 298 2.06 28.99 12.95
N ALA A 299 2.27 30.24 13.39
CA ALA A 299 2.38 30.58 14.80
C ALA A 299 2.01 32.03 15.08
N LYS A 300 1.67 32.32 16.34
CA LYS A 300 1.46 33.67 16.86
C LYS A 300 2.10 33.81 18.25
N ASN A 301 2.84 34.89 18.49
CA ASN A 301 3.34 35.27 19.81
C ASN A 301 3.03 36.76 20.08
N GLY A 302 2.10 37.03 21.00
CA GLY A 302 1.60 38.40 21.21
C GLY A 302 0.94 38.95 19.94
N GLN A 303 1.43 40.08 19.43
CA GLN A 303 0.98 40.65 18.15
C GLN A 303 1.76 40.15 16.93
N ASN A 304 2.79 39.33 17.12
CA ASN A 304 3.65 38.85 16.05
C ASN A 304 3.15 37.53 15.47
N TYR A 305 2.98 37.50 14.16
CA TYR A 305 2.60 36.32 13.38
C TYR A 305 3.80 35.80 12.61
N TYR A 306 3.93 34.48 12.55
CA TYR A 306 4.97 33.77 11.81
C TYR A 306 4.35 33.05 10.62
N VAL A 307 4.90 33.31 9.44
CA VAL A 307 4.43 32.79 8.16
C VAL A 307 5.53 31.95 7.54
N LEU A 308 5.21 30.72 7.12
CA LEU A 308 6.10 29.92 6.28
C LEU A 308 5.90 30.26 4.82
N THR A 309 6.98 30.31 4.07
CA THR A 309 6.96 30.45 2.62
C THR A 309 8.17 29.74 2.00
N ALA A 310 8.21 29.59 0.69
CA ALA A 310 9.38 29.08 0.00
C ALA A 310 10.50 30.13 0.04
N SER A 311 11.76 29.70 0.13
CA SER A 311 12.87 30.64 0.28
C SER A 311 13.01 31.56 -0.93
N HIS A 312 12.81 31.02 -2.14
CA HIS A 312 12.90 31.78 -3.38
C HIS A 312 11.81 32.85 -3.55
N VAL A 313 10.73 32.81 -2.75
CA VAL A 313 9.72 33.88 -2.72
C VAL A 313 10.28 35.16 -2.08
N VAL A 314 11.26 35.04 -1.19
CA VAL A 314 11.79 36.15 -0.37
C VAL A 314 13.33 36.31 -0.43
N GLU A 315 14.00 35.63 -1.36
CA GLU A 315 15.48 35.61 -1.43
C GLU A 315 16.13 36.82 -2.10
N ASN A 316 15.40 37.52 -2.98
CA ASN A 316 15.96 38.54 -3.88
C ASN A 316 16.24 39.92 -3.22
N GLN A 317 16.15 40.03 -1.89
CA GLN A 317 16.33 41.28 -1.14
C GLN A 317 15.41 42.45 -1.59
N ASP A 318 14.30 42.14 -2.24
CA ASP A 318 13.28 43.12 -2.61
C ASP A 318 12.54 43.64 -1.36
N LYS A 319 11.78 44.73 -1.51
CA LYS A 319 10.77 45.10 -0.49
C LYS A 319 9.54 44.22 -0.69
N TYR A 320 9.25 43.37 0.29
CA TYR A 320 8.10 42.48 0.26
C TYR A 320 6.93 43.02 1.08
N THR A 321 5.71 42.70 0.67
CA THR A 321 4.49 43.03 1.42
C THR A 321 3.65 41.77 1.61
N ILE A 322 3.30 41.47 2.86
CA ILE A 322 2.29 40.46 3.19
C ILE A 322 0.91 41.06 3.00
N VAL A 323 0.05 40.38 2.26
CA VAL A 323 -1.39 40.65 2.19
C VAL A 323 -2.12 39.53 2.92
N THR A 324 -2.78 39.87 4.03
CA THR A 324 -3.54 38.92 4.86
C THR A 324 -4.90 38.58 4.23
N PRO A 325 -5.60 37.52 4.71
CA PRO A 325 -6.90 37.11 4.15
C PRO A 325 -7.98 38.19 4.12
N ASP A 326 -7.91 39.16 5.04
CA ASP A 326 -8.80 40.33 5.09
C ASP A 326 -8.34 41.50 4.19
N GLY A 327 -7.32 41.28 3.35
CA GLY A 327 -6.77 42.25 2.40
C GLY A 327 -5.80 43.28 2.99
N ARG A 328 -5.50 43.22 4.30
CA ARG A 328 -4.57 44.17 4.93
C ARG A 328 -3.13 43.90 4.52
N LYS A 329 -2.35 44.98 4.37
CA LYS A 329 -0.98 44.95 3.87
C LYS A 329 0.03 45.27 4.98
N TYR A 330 1.08 44.47 5.09
CA TYR A 330 2.16 44.62 6.06
C TYR A 330 3.52 44.54 5.35
N ALA A 331 4.32 45.61 5.43
CA ALA A 331 5.64 45.63 4.83
C ALA A 331 6.62 44.73 5.61
N LEU A 332 7.44 43.95 4.90
CA LEU A 332 8.49 43.13 5.49
C LEU A 332 9.83 43.87 5.43
N SER A 333 10.54 43.87 6.56
CA SER A 333 11.94 44.30 6.65
C SER A 333 12.85 43.08 6.55
N PRO A 334 14.09 43.20 6.05
CA PRO A 334 15.05 42.09 6.00
C PRO A 334 15.27 41.39 7.35
N SER A 335 15.20 42.15 8.46
CA SER A 335 15.27 41.61 9.83
C SER A 335 14.15 40.65 10.21
N ASN A 336 13.03 40.67 9.46
CA ASN A 336 11.84 39.87 9.72
C ASN A 336 11.79 38.63 8.83
N ILE A 337 12.82 38.38 8.02
CA ILE A 337 12.90 37.26 7.07
C ILE A 337 14.06 36.38 7.50
N GLN A 338 13.77 35.10 7.70
CA GLN A 338 14.77 34.08 7.99
C GLN A 338 14.71 32.98 6.94
N ILE A 339 15.78 32.87 6.16
CA ILE A 339 15.96 31.82 5.15
C ILE A 339 16.80 30.69 5.74
N PHE A 340 16.38 29.44 5.54
CA PHE A 340 17.14 28.27 6.01
C PHE A 340 18.12 27.80 4.94
N LYS A 341 19.41 27.72 5.29
CA LYS A 341 20.44 27.28 4.35
C LYS A 341 20.25 25.80 3.99
N GLY A 342 20.16 25.51 2.69
CA GLY A 342 20.04 24.13 2.17
C GLY A 342 18.62 23.56 2.20
N VAL A 343 17.61 24.38 2.53
CA VAL A 343 16.19 24.02 2.44
C VAL A 343 15.43 25.17 1.78
N ASP A 344 14.54 24.89 0.82
CA ASP A 344 13.73 25.92 0.13
C ASP A 344 12.57 26.40 1.01
N LEU A 345 12.91 26.96 2.17
CA LEU A 345 11.97 27.37 3.19
C LEU A 345 12.46 28.66 3.85
N ALA A 346 11.52 29.56 4.12
CA ALA A 346 11.74 30.76 4.89
C ALA A 346 10.61 30.97 5.91
N VAL A 347 10.95 31.62 7.03
CA VAL A 347 10.00 32.15 8.00
C VAL A 347 9.99 33.67 7.86
N VAL A 348 8.82 34.25 7.70
CA VAL A 348 8.62 35.69 7.68
C VAL A 348 7.71 36.13 8.83
N GLN A 349 8.01 37.28 9.42
CA GLN A 349 7.30 37.82 10.58
C GLN A 349 6.62 39.16 10.26
N PHE A 350 5.36 39.30 10.69
CA PHE A 350 4.65 40.59 10.70
C PHE A 350 3.89 40.79 12.01
N SER A 351 3.62 42.06 12.36
CA SER A 351 2.89 42.41 13.58
C SER A 351 1.49 42.94 13.24
N SER A 352 0.48 42.46 13.93
CA SER A 352 -0.91 42.93 13.77
C SER A 352 -1.71 42.83 15.06
N SER A 353 -2.62 43.78 15.26
CA SER A 353 -3.65 43.74 16.29
C SER A 353 -4.88 42.91 15.88
N SER A 354 -5.03 42.59 14.60
CA SER A 354 -6.09 41.70 14.11
C SER A 354 -5.79 40.24 14.43
N SER A 355 -6.86 39.45 14.57
CA SER A 355 -6.75 38.01 14.81
C SER A 355 -6.86 37.21 13.51
N TYR A 356 -5.76 36.58 13.11
CA TYR A 356 -5.69 35.62 12.00
C TYR A 356 -5.62 34.17 12.49
N GLN A 357 -6.15 33.24 11.70
CA GLN A 357 -6.11 31.81 12.00
C GLN A 357 -4.69 31.27 11.83
N VAL A 358 -4.26 30.45 12.78
CA VAL A 358 -3.00 29.72 12.73
C VAL A 358 -3.27 28.31 12.22
N ALA A 359 -2.44 27.81 11.32
CA ALA A 359 -2.56 26.47 10.76
C ALA A 359 -2.28 25.37 11.81
N THR A 360 -3.08 24.31 11.78
CA THR A 360 -2.77 23.05 12.46
C THR A 360 -1.72 22.29 11.65
N LEU A 361 -0.65 21.82 12.29
CA LEU A 361 0.47 21.13 11.67
C LEU A 361 0.35 19.62 11.83
N ALA A 362 0.50 18.89 10.72
CA ALA A 362 0.41 17.43 10.69
C ALA A 362 1.79 16.77 10.92
N LYS A 363 1.98 16.06 12.04
CA LYS A 363 3.19 15.30 12.37
C LYS A 363 2.91 13.81 12.40
N TYR A 364 2.67 13.24 11.22
CA TYR A 364 2.55 11.80 11.00
C TYR A 364 3.17 11.45 9.64
N ASP A 365 3.45 10.17 9.42
CA ASP A 365 4.18 9.75 8.23
C ASP A 365 3.30 9.73 6.97
N PHE A 366 3.82 10.31 5.89
CA PHE A 366 3.17 10.50 4.60
C PHE A 366 3.71 9.47 3.58
N GLN A 367 3.60 8.18 3.92
CA GLN A 367 4.22 7.07 3.15
C GLN A 367 3.27 6.33 2.21
N ASP A 368 1.99 6.67 2.15
CA ASP A 368 1.03 5.89 1.36
C ASP A 368 0.63 6.64 0.10
N TYR A 369 0.78 5.99 -1.05
CA TYR A 369 0.31 6.45 -2.35
C TYR A 369 -1.19 6.78 -2.34
N SER A 370 -1.98 6.26 -1.41
CA SER A 370 -3.41 6.56 -1.31
C SER A 370 -3.73 7.97 -0.81
N LYS A 371 -2.76 8.67 -0.18
CA LYS A 371 -3.04 9.90 0.58
C LYS A 371 -3.27 11.10 -0.35
N GLN A 372 -4.47 11.65 -0.27
CA GLN A 372 -4.88 12.85 -1.00
C GLN A 372 -4.33 14.11 -0.34
N VAL A 373 -3.93 15.08 -1.17
CA VAL A 373 -3.52 16.41 -0.72
C VAL A 373 -4.14 17.51 -1.54
N PHE A 374 -4.31 18.65 -0.89
CA PHE A 374 -4.85 19.86 -1.46
C PHE A 374 -3.78 20.93 -1.43
N VAL A 375 -3.52 21.57 -2.57
CA VAL A 375 -2.51 22.62 -2.67
C VAL A 375 -3.22 23.94 -2.88
N SER A 376 -2.87 24.92 -2.05
CA SER A 376 -3.48 26.24 -2.10
C SER A 376 -2.45 27.36 -2.17
N GLY A 377 -2.70 28.34 -3.03
CA GLY A 377 -1.81 29.48 -3.22
C GLY A 377 -2.40 30.51 -4.20
N PHE A 378 -1.72 31.64 -4.36
CA PHE A 378 -2.15 32.75 -5.21
C PHE A 378 -1.48 32.67 -6.59
N PRO A 379 -2.16 32.19 -7.64
CA PRO A 379 -1.56 32.04 -8.95
C PRO A 379 -1.33 33.39 -9.65
N GLN A 380 -0.30 33.45 -10.49
CA GLN A 380 0.05 34.56 -11.37
C GLN A 380 -0.46 34.24 -12.78
N LEU A 381 -1.74 34.47 -13.04
CA LEU A 381 -2.34 34.20 -14.35
C LEU A 381 -2.19 35.44 -15.24
N ASN A 382 -1.33 35.35 -16.26
CA ASN A 382 -1.01 36.37 -17.28
C ASN A 382 -0.24 37.61 -16.80
N ARG A 383 0.93 37.88 -17.41
CA ARG A 383 1.80 39.06 -17.15
C ARG A 383 1.12 40.43 -17.38
N ASN A 384 -0.11 40.48 -17.91
CA ASN A 384 -0.86 41.70 -18.21
C ASN A 384 -2.13 41.91 -17.35
N GLN A 385 -2.38 41.08 -16.33
CA GLN A 385 -3.52 41.24 -15.41
C GLN A 385 -3.05 41.38 -13.96
N THR A 386 -3.01 42.61 -13.45
CA THR A 386 -2.47 42.93 -12.11
C THR A 386 -3.49 42.87 -10.96
N ASN A 387 -4.69 42.28 -11.13
CA ASN A 387 -5.76 42.41 -10.12
C ASN A 387 -6.56 41.15 -9.77
N GLN A 388 -6.03 39.92 -9.93
CA GLN A 388 -6.69 38.73 -9.37
C GLN A 388 -6.11 38.39 -7.98
N GLN A 389 -6.91 38.63 -6.92
CA GLN A 389 -6.61 38.30 -5.52
C GLN A 389 -7.13 36.91 -5.09
N SER A 390 -7.61 36.07 -6.01
CA SER A 390 -8.28 34.82 -5.65
C SER A 390 -7.29 33.69 -5.40
N LEU A 391 -7.34 33.12 -4.19
CA LEU A 391 -6.65 31.90 -3.81
C LEU A 391 -7.17 30.72 -4.66
N LEU A 392 -6.26 29.91 -5.21
CA LEU A 392 -6.60 28.69 -5.95
C LEU A 392 -6.43 27.47 -5.05
N LEU A 393 -7.32 26.50 -5.14
CA LEU A 393 -7.21 25.19 -4.50
C LEU A 393 -7.18 24.08 -5.57
N THR A 394 -6.17 23.22 -5.54
CA THR A 394 -6.06 22.07 -6.46
C THR A 394 -5.98 20.76 -5.68
N PHE A 395 -6.40 19.67 -6.32
CA PHE A 395 -6.43 18.33 -5.74
C PHE A 395 -5.39 17.41 -6.39
N GLY A 396 -4.82 16.49 -5.61
CA GLY A 396 -3.89 15.48 -6.08
C GLY A 396 -3.51 14.48 -4.99
N TYR A 397 -2.44 13.74 -5.23
CA TYR A 397 -1.98 12.65 -4.37
C TYR A 397 -0.51 12.81 -4.02
N VAL A 398 -0.13 12.47 -2.79
CA VAL A 398 1.27 12.39 -2.38
C VAL A 398 1.91 11.11 -2.93
N TRP A 399 3.19 11.23 -3.23
CA TRP A 399 4.07 10.15 -3.64
C TRP A 399 4.99 9.77 -2.50
N ARG A 400 5.27 8.47 -2.36
CA ARG A 400 6.25 7.98 -1.38
C ARG A 400 7.56 8.72 -1.51
N LYS A 401 8.12 9.12 -0.36
CA LYS A 401 9.43 9.75 -0.25
C LYS A 401 10.53 8.93 -0.94
N ASP A 402 10.43 7.60 -0.88
CA ASP A 402 11.40 6.67 -1.49
C ASP A 402 11.33 6.69 -3.04
N ASN A 403 10.14 7.00 -3.58
CA ASN A 403 9.88 7.10 -5.01
C ASN A 403 10.03 8.53 -5.54
N ALA A 404 9.95 9.54 -4.67
CA ALA A 404 10.13 10.95 -5.01
C ALA A 404 11.43 11.19 -5.78
N ASP A 405 12.55 10.64 -5.30
CA ASP A 405 13.84 10.72 -5.97
C ASP A 405 13.82 10.08 -7.37
N PHE A 406 13.08 8.96 -7.54
CA PHE A 406 12.98 8.27 -8.83
C PHE A 406 12.13 9.03 -9.85
N PHE A 407 11.15 9.79 -9.39
CA PHE A 407 10.17 10.41 -10.26
C PHE A 407 10.39 11.90 -10.51
N ALA A 408 11.16 12.58 -9.64
CA ALA A 408 11.62 13.94 -9.88
C ALA A 408 12.42 14.02 -11.19
N LYS A 409 12.23 15.13 -11.90
CA LYS A 409 12.75 15.40 -13.23
C LYS A 409 14.12 16.07 -13.22
N GLU A 410 14.45 16.87 -12.21
CA GLU A 410 15.73 17.58 -12.11
C GLU A 410 16.47 17.33 -10.80
N LYS A 411 17.81 17.33 -10.89
CA LYS A 411 18.74 17.18 -9.75
C LYS A 411 18.51 18.20 -8.63
N ALA A 412 18.03 19.40 -8.97
CA ALA A 412 17.79 20.48 -8.02
C ALA A 412 16.50 20.30 -7.19
N SER A 413 15.51 19.58 -7.73
CA SER A 413 14.15 19.41 -7.23
C SER A 413 14.00 18.77 -5.85
N LEU A 414 15.04 18.11 -5.34
CA LEU A 414 15.03 17.47 -4.00
C LEU A 414 16.29 17.83 -3.19
N SER A 415 17.11 18.76 -3.72
CA SER A 415 18.38 19.14 -3.11
C SER A 415 18.24 20.18 -1.99
N GLN A 416 17.03 20.76 -1.85
CA GLN A 416 16.70 21.82 -0.91
C GLN A 416 15.59 21.39 0.07
N GLY A 417 15.64 20.15 0.59
CA GLY A 417 14.69 19.65 1.60
C GLY A 417 13.23 19.49 1.12
N GLN A 418 13.03 19.45 -0.19
CA GLN A 418 11.74 19.30 -0.86
C GLN A 418 11.29 17.82 -0.91
N ASP A 419 11.21 17.15 0.25
CA ASP A 419 10.93 15.71 0.32
C ASP A 419 9.44 15.34 0.11
N LEU A 420 8.56 16.32 -0.15
CA LEU A 420 7.14 16.10 -0.40
C LEU A 420 6.85 16.23 -1.90
N VAL A 421 6.52 15.12 -2.55
CA VAL A 421 6.18 15.09 -3.99
C VAL A 421 4.71 14.75 -4.16
N TYR A 422 3.98 15.52 -4.97
CA TYR A 422 2.54 15.33 -5.18
C TYR A 422 2.11 15.64 -6.60
N SER A 423 0.95 15.10 -7.00
CA SER A 423 0.47 15.23 -8.39
C SER A 423 -0.29 16.51 -8.70
N ASN A 424 -0.61 17.34 -7.69
CA ASN A 424 -1.39 18.57 -7.87
C ASN A 424 -0.80 19.49 -8.95
N ILE A 425 -1.67 20.21 -9.64
CA ILE A 425 -1.27 21.28 -10.54
C ILE A 425 -0.90 22.51 -9.69
N SER A 426 0.23 23.14 -9.99
CA SER A 426 0.66 24.39 -9.37
C SER A 426 1.08 25.38 -10.46
N TYR A 427 0.71 26.64 -10.28
CA TYR A 427 1.02 27.73 -11.20
C TYR A 427 2.06 28.67 -10.58
N GLY A 428 2.74 29.47 -11.41
CA GLY A 428 3.58 30.57 -10.93
C GLY A 428 2.83 31.42 -9.88
N GLY A 429 3.52 31.84 -8.82
CA GLY A 429 2.92 32.59 -7.70
C GLY A 429 2.32 31.76 -6.56
N MET A 430 2.02 30.47 -6.78
CA MET A 430 1.56 29.57 -5.72
C MET A 430 2.69 29.06 -4.81
N SER A 431 3.95 29.35 -5.12
CA SER A 431 5.09 29.00 -4.26
C SER A 431 4.96 29.64 -2.87
N GLY A 432 5.30 28.88 -1.84
CA GLY A 432 5.06 29.19 -0.43
C GLY A 432 3.65 28.89 0.07
N GLY A 433 2.76 28.39 -0.80
CA GLY A 433 1.38 28.04 -0.48
C GLY A 433 1.22 26.79 0.39
N ALA A 434 0.02 26.57 0.93
CA ALA A 434 -0.27 25.45 1.81
C ALA A 434 -0.43 24.13 1.04
N VAL A 435 0.21 23.07 1.52
CA VAL A 435 -0.15 21.68 1.18
C VAL A 435 -0.91 21.09 2.36
N LEU A 436 -2.16 20.67 2.14
CA LEU A 436 -3.12 20.29 3.18
C LEU A 436 -3.56 18.82 3.04
N ASP A 437 -3.79 18.15 4.17
CA ASP A 437 -4.50 16.86 4.20
C ASP A 437 -6.03 17.02 4.09
N SER A 438 -6.77 15.90 4.12
CA SER A 438 -8.24 15.89 4.08
C SER A 438 -8.92 16.52 5.30
N PHE A 439 -8.20 16.79 6.38
CA PHE A 439 -8.69 17.54 7.54
C PHE A 439 -8.36 19.04 7.47
N GLY A 440 -7.68 19.48 6.40
CA GLY A 440 -7.22 20.87 6.24
C GLY A 440 -5.99 21.20 7.09
N ARG A 441 -5.22 20.21 7.56
CA ARG A 441 -3.99 20.41 8.33
C ARG A 441 -2.81 20.56 7.40
N LEU A 442 -1.87 21.42 7.75
CA LEU A 442 -0.67 21.71 6.98
C LEU A 442 0.32 20.55 7.06
N VAL A 443 0.58 19.92 5.92
CA VAL A 443 1.50 18.78 5.76
C VAL A 443 2.82 19.21 5.11
N GLY A 444 2.82 20.35 4.41
CA GLY A 444 4.02 20.92 3.80
C GLY A 444 3.76 22.27 3.15
N ILE A 445 4.82 22.87 2.62
CA ILE A 445 4.82 24.13 1.89
C ILE A 445 5.11 23.87 0.43
N ASN A 446 4.24 24.33 -0.47
CA ASN A 446 4.41 24.17 -1.92
C ASN A 446 5.57 25.03 -2.40
N THR A 447 6.56 24.44 -3.05
CA THR A 447 7.77 25.15 -3.49
C THR A 447 7.88 25.25 -5.01
N GLY A 448 7.16 24.43 -5.78
CA GLY A 448 7.13 24.58 -7.23
C GLY A 448 6.51 23.39 -7.96
N ALA A 449 6.34 23.54 -9.26
CA ALA A 449 5.94 22.47 -10.17
C ALA A 449 6.98 22.29 -11.27
N GLU A 450 7.22 21.04 -11.65
CA GLU A 450 8.01 20.70 -12.83
C GLU A 450 7.22 21.08 -14.09
N ASN A 451 7.45 22.30 -14.58
CA ASN A 451 6.81 22.85 -15.77
C ASN A 451 7.81 22.88 -16.95
N GLU A 452 7.31 22.63 -18.16
CA GLU A 452 8.00 22.91 -19.42
C GLU A 452 7.29 24.06 -20.13
N SER A 453 8.04 24.93 -20.81
CA SER A 453 7.48 26.00 -21.63
C SER A 453 7.85 25.79 -23.09
N ALA A 454 6.89 26.00 -23.99
CA ALA A 454 6.99 25.63 -25.40
C ALA A 454 6.27 26.64 -26.28
N ASN A 455 6.77 26.90 -27.50
CA ASN A 455 5.97 27.63 -28.48
C ASN A 455 4.91 26.70 -29.11
N ASN A 456 3.63 27.07 -29.04
CA ASN A 456 2.55 26.38 -29.75
C ASN A 456 2.64 26.62 -31.28
N GLN A 457 1.72 26.04 -32.06
CA GLN A 457 1.70 26.19 -33.53
C GLN A 457 1.53 27.65 -34.01
N ARG A 458 1.18 28.57 -33.11
CA ARG A 458 1.02 30.01 -33.36
C ARG A 458 2.23 30.82 -32.90
N GLY A 459 3.28 30.19 -32.38
CA GLY A 459 4.48 30.85 -31.87
C GLY A 459 4.36 31.41 -30.44
N GLU A 460 3.28 31.09 -29.73
CA GLU A 460 3.05 31.56 -28.36
C GLU A 460 3.72 30.62 -27.35
N VAL A 461 4.46 31.15 -26.37
CA VAL A 461 4.99 30.36 -25.25
C VAL A 461 3.82 29.89 -24.39
N VAL A 462 3.61 28.58 -24.34
CA VAL A 462 2.62 27.90 -23.51
C VAL A 462 3.35 26.97 -22.54
N GLU A 463 3.02 27.08 -21.26
CA GLU A 463 3.52 26.19 -20.22
C GLU A 463 2.67 24.93 -20.11
N PHE A 464 3.33 23.79 -19.87
CA PHE A 464 2.69 22.52 -19.58
C PHE A 464 3.43 21.77 -18.47
N SER A 465 2.67 21.21 -17.54
CA SER A 465 3.21 20.60 -16.33
C SER A 465 3.45 19.09 -16.52
N VAL A 466 4.56 18.72 -17.17
CA VAL A 466 5.05 17.34 -17.20
C VAL A 466 5.94 17.10 -15.99
N GLY A 467 5.43 16.38 -15.00
CA GLY A 467 6.18 16.01 -13.80
C GLY A 467 5.34 16.09 -12.54
N TYR A 468 5.97 16.31 -11.40
CA TYR A 468 5.30 16.45 -10.12
C TYR A 468 5.39 17.87 -9.58
N SER A 469 4.55 18.17 -8.60
CA SER A 469 4.74 19.33 -7.75
C SER A 469 5.53 18.92 -6.51
N LEU A 470 6.32 19.86 -6.01
CA LEU A 470 7.30 19.66 -4.96
C LEU A 470 6.96 20.58 -3.78
N GLY A 471 7.20 20.09 -2.59
CA GLY A 471 7.04 20.85 -1.37
C GLY A 471 8.02 20.44 -0.28
N VAL A 472 8.22 21.34 0.68
CA VAL A 472 8.97 21.07 1.90
C VAL A 472 8.01 20.50 2.94
N PRO A 473 8.22 19.27 3.45
CA PRO A 473 7.36 18.70 4.47
C PRO A 473 7.37 19.54 5.76
N ILE A 474 6.25 19.56 6.48
CA ILE A 474 6.16 20.29 7.74
C ILE A 474 7.08 19.72 8.82
N SER A 475 7.41 18.42 8.75
CA SER A 475 8.40 17.78 9.62
C SER A 475 9.79 18.45 9.52
N THR A 476 10.18 18.89 8.32
CA THR A 476 11.40 19.66 8.09
C THR A 476 11.36 20.98 8.85
N PHE A 477 10.26 21.74 8.73
CA PHE A 477 10.08 22.98 9.51
C PHE A 477 10.11 22.73 11.02
N LEU A 478 9.43 21.69 11.52
CA LEU A 478 9.41 21.36 12.95
C LEU A 478 10.82 21.11 13.51
N SER A 479 11.74 20.57 12.69
CA SER A 479 13.15 20.40 13.07
C SER A 479 13.96 21.70 13.08
N LEU A 480 13.51 22.71 12.32
CA LEU A 480 14.17 24.01 12.14
C LEU A 480 13.53 25.14 12.97
N ALA A 481 12.35 24.92 13.56
CA ALA A 481 11.55 25.96 14.23
C ALA A 481 12.32 26.71 15.32
N SER A 482 13.17 26.00 16.09
CA SER A 482 14.02 26.60 17.13
C SER A 482 15.04 27.57 16.55
N GLN A 483 15.59 27.30 15.36
CA GLN A 483 16.50 28.20 14.67
C GLN A 483 15.79 29.49 14.27
N ALA A 484 14.49 29.44 13.97
CA ALA A 484 13.65 30.60 13.67
C ALA A 484 13.04 31.29 14.89
N LYS A 485 13.52 30.97 16.10
CA LYS A 485 13.00 31.51 17.37
C LYS A 485 11.50 31.27 17.56
N VAL A 486 10.92 30.30 16.85
CA VAL A 486 9.54 29.87 17.02
C VAL A 486 9.54 28.76 18.06
N THR A 487 9.07 29.07 19.27
CA THR A 487 9.01 28.07 20.36
C THR A 487 7.93 27.03 20.05
N THR A 488 8.22 25.76 20.31
CA THR A 488 7.37 24.63 19.93
C THR A 488 5.98 24.66 20.57
N ASN A 489 5.83 25.31 21.73
CA ASN A 489 4.55 25.54 22.41
C ASN A 489 3.60 26.49 21.67
N LEU A 490 4.08 27.25 20.68
CA LEU A 490 3.26 28.12 19.84
C LEU A 490 2.66 27.39 18.63
N LEU A 491 3.10 26.16 18.36
CA LEU A 491 2.71 25.37 17.19
C LEU A 491 1.57 24.41 17.53
N GLN A 492 0.52 24.41 16.70
CA GLN A 492 -0.61 23.50 16.86
C GLN A 492 -0.34 22.17 16.16
N VAL A 493 0.41 21.26 16.80
CA VAL A 493 0.84 20.00 16.19
C VAL A 493 -0.11 18.84 16.53
N GLN A 494 -0.53 18.08 15.52
CA GLN A 494 -1.32 16.87 15.66
C GLN A 494 -0.61 15.67 15.02
N THR A 495 -0.67 14.50 15.67
CA THR A 495 0.04 13.28 15.25
C THR A 495 -0.89 12.17 14.74
N ASN A 496 -2.20 12.34 14.84
CA ASN A 496 -3.17 11.35 14.36
C ASN A 496 -3.30 11.41 12.83
N GLN A 497 -3.32 10.23 12.19
CA GLN A 497 -3.57 10.12 10.75
C GLN A 497 -5.03 10.48 10.43
N PRO A 498 -5.30 11.10 9.27
CA PRO A 498 -6.67 11.37 8.84
C PRO A 498 -7.39 10.06 8.46
N SER A 499 -8.69 9.99 8.73
CA SER A 499 -9.52 8.87 8.30
C SER A 499 -9.65 8.82 6.78
N ALA A 500 -9.83 7.63 6.21
CA ALA A 500 -10.07 7.46 4.77
C ALA A 500 -11.34 8.21 4.34
N LEU A 501 -11.27 8.88 3.18
CA LEU A 501 -12.42 9.56 2.58
C LEU A 501 -13.50 8.54 2.19
N THR A 502 -14.76 8.87 2.43
CA THR A 502 -15.87 8.08 1.89
C THR A 502 -15.92 8.20 0.37
N GLN A 503 -16.51 7.22 -0.32
CA GLN A 503 -16.68 7.26 -1.77
C GLN A 503 -17.43 8.52 -2.25
N THR A 504 -18.42 8.97 -1.46
CA THR A 504 -19.20 10.19 -1.74
C THR A 504 -18.36 11.46 -1.59
N GLU A 505 -17.55 11.57 -0.53
CA GLU A 505 -16.64 12.70 -0.34
C GLU A 505 -15.59 12.76 -1.44
N PHE A 506 -15.01 11.61 -1.80
CA PHE A 506 -14.06 11.51 -2.89
C PHE A 506 -14.66 11.94 -4.23
N ALA A 507 -15.85 11.43 -4.59
CA ALA A 507 -16.56 11.83 -5.80
C ALA A 507 -16.90 13.34 -5.81
N SER A 508 -17.26 13.90 -4.65
CA SER A 508 -17.51 15.33 -4.49
C SER A 508 -16.25 16.17 -4.73
N ILE A 509 -15.09 15.72 -4.27
CA ILE A 509 -13.80 16.39 -4.50
C ILE A 509 -13.46 16.39 -5.98
N VAL A 510 -13.53 15.23 -6.64
CA VAL A 510 -13.24 15.10 -8.07
C VAL A 510 -14.16 15.99 -8.90
N ASN A 511 -15.46 15.97 -8.64
CA ASN A 511 -16.43 16.78 -9.39
C ASN A 511 -16.19 18.31 -9.25
N GLN A 512 -15.72 18.77 -8.10
CA GLN A 512 -15.59 20.20 -7.80
C GLN A 512 -14.20 20.78 -8.09
N LEU A 513 -13.13 20.00 -7.95
CA LEU A 513 -11.75 20.47 -8.11
C LEU A 513 -11.04 19.92 -9.36
N VAL A 514 -11.61 18.91 -10.01
CA VAL A 514 -10.94 18.14 -11.07
C VAL A 514 -11.74 18.16 -12.37
N SER A 515 -12.74 19.03 -12.53
CA SER A 515 -13.54 19.12 -13.76
C SER A 515 -12.68 19.56 -14.96
N LEU A 516 -12.01 18.62 -15.61
CA LEU A 516 -11.18 18.85 -16.78
C LEU A 516 -12.10 18.94 -18.00
N GLN A 517 -11.96 20.01 -18.79
CA GLN A 517 -12.69 20.16 -20.04
C GLN A 517 -12.02 19.28 -21.11
N VAL A 518 -12.78 18.34 -21.67
CA VAL A 518 -12.33 17.54 -22.81
C VAL A 518 -12.02 18.49 -23.97
N PRO A 519 -10.82 18.43 -24.58
CA PRO A 519 -10.49 19.22 -25.76
C PRO A 519 -11.53 19.00 -26.86
N SER A 520 -11.83 20.05 -27.63
CA SER A 520 -12.74 19.93 -28.77
C SER A 520 -12.18 18.95 -29.81
N LYS A 521 -13.06 18.42 -30.69
CA LYS A 521 -12.64 17.43 -31.70
C LYS A 521 -11.59 17.96 -32.68
N ASP A 522 -11.57 19.27 -32.87
CA ASP A 522 -10.64 20.06 -33.69
C ASP A 522 -9.45 20.63 -32.92
N ALA A 523 -9.33 20.34 -31.62
CA ALA A 523 -8.21 20.77 -30.80
C ALA A 523 -6.89 20.15 -31.29
N ASP A 524 -5.81 20.91 -31.17
CA ASP A 524 -4.48 20.48 -31.61
C ASP A 524 -3.88 19.38 -30.71
N ALA A 525 -2.79 18.76 -31.17
CA ALA A 525 -2.12 17.72 -30.41
C ALA A 525 -1.63 18.18 -29.04
N PHE A 526 -1.35 19.48 -28.88
CA PHE A 526 -0.86 20.06 -27.63
C PHE A 526 -1.96 20.10 -26.57
N ALA A 527 -3.19 20.49 -26.94
CA ALA A 527 -4.35 20.44 -26.05
C ALA A 527 -4.62 19.01 -25.56
N TRP A 528 -4.54 18.02 -26.44
CA TRP A 528 -4.71 16.60 -26.06
C TRP A 528 -3.58 16.07 -25.18
N LEU A 529 -2.32 16.46 -25.43
CA LEU A 529 -1.18 16.12 -24.59
C LEU A 529 -1.35 16.67 -23.16
N ASN A 530 -1.75 17.93 -23.02
CA ASN A 530 -1.99 18.56 -21.72
C ASN A 530 -3.17 17.93 -20.98
N TYR A 531 -4.25 17.63 -21.69
CA TYR A 531 -5.39 16.93 -21.13
C TYR A 531 -4.99 15.54 -20.59
N GLY A 532 -4.18 14.79 -21.35
CA GLY A 532 -3.62 13.50 -20.90
C GLY A 532 -2.74 13.63 -19.64
N ASN A 533 -1.88 14.65 -19.58
CA ASN A 533 -1.04 14.91 -18.40
C ASN A 533 -1.88 15.23 -17.15
N GLN A 534 -2.95 16.02 -17.30
CA GLN A 534 -3.86 16.36 -16.21
C GLN A 534 -4.65 15.14 -15.71
N LEU A 535 -5.15 14.31 -16.62
CA LEU A 535 -5.82 13.04 -16.30
C LEU A 535 -4.89 12.05 -15.58
N TRP A 536 -3.64 11.96 -16.04
CA TRP A 536 -2.65 11.10 -15.39
C TRP A 536 -2.35 11.53 -13.95
N ARG A 537 -2.25 12.85 -13.69
CA ARG A 537 -2.02 13.41 -12.34
C ARG A 537 -3.13 13.07 -11.35
N ILE A 538 -4.37 12.90 -11.82
CA ILE A 538 -5.52 12.50 -11.00
C ILE A 538 -5.74 10.98 -11.01
N ARG A 539 -4.81 10.22 -11.60
CA ARG A 539 -4.84 8.75 -11.73
C ARG A 539 -5.96 8.20 -12.59
N ASP A 540 -6.53 9.02 -13.46
CA ASP A 540 -7.45 8.56 -14.48
C ASP A 540 -6.67 8.00 -15.68
N PHE A 541 -5.96 6.88 -15.43
CA PHE A 541 -4.96 6.33 -16.35
C PHE A 541 -5.57 5.85 -17.67
N LYS A 542 -6.81 5.38 -17.66
CA LYS A 542 -7.47 4.90 -18.87
C LYS A 542 -7.79 6.06 -19.81
N GLU A 543 -8.33 7.15 -19.30
CA GLU A 543 -8.69 8.34 -20.06
C GLU A 543 -7.41 9.09 -20.45
N ALA A 544 -6.39 9.13 -19.59
CA ALA A 544 -5.08 9.67 -19.90
C ALA A 544 -4.43 8.95 -21.09
N LEU A 545 -4.47 7.62 -21.09
CA LEU A 545 -3.96 6.79 -22.18
C LEU A 545 -4.66 7.13 -23.51
N ALA A 546 -5.99 7.26 -23.50
CA ALA A 546 -6.77 7.64 -24.67
C ALA A 546 -6.42 9.05 -25.18
N ALA A 547 -6.18 10.00 -24.27
CA ALA A 547 -5.76 11.35 -24.62
C ALA A 547 -4.35 11.38 -25.25
N PHE A 548 -3.39 10.62 -24.71
CA PHE A 548 -2.05 10.50 -25.30
C PHE A 548 -2.09 9.81 -26.67
N ASP A 549 -2.90 8.77 -26.85
CA ASP A 549 -3.11 8.12 -28.15
C ASP A 549 -3.69 9.11 -29.17
N LYS A 550 -4.63 9.96 -28.75
CA LYS A 550 -5.20 10.99 -29.62
C LYS A 550 -4.16 12.04 -30.02
N ALA A 551 -3.34 12.51 -29.08
CA ALA A 551 -2.23 13.41 -29.35
C ALA A 551 -1.26 12.81 -30.36
N ILE A 552 -0.81 11.56 -30.15
CA ILE A 552 0.06 10.80 -31.07
C ILE A 552 -0.54 10.73 -32.47
N GLN A 553 -1.83 10.38 -32.59
CA GLN A 553 -2.53 10.30 -33.87
C GLN A 553 -2.49 11.62 -34.63
N ILE A 554 -2.77 12.74 -33.95
CA ILE A 554 -2.77 14.07 -34.58
C ILE A 554 -1.34 14.44 -35.05
N ILE A 555 -0.33 14.19 -34.22
CA ILE A 555 1.08 14.49 -34.52
C ILE A 555 1.56 13.71 -35.75
N GLN A 556 1.20 12.43 -35.87
CA GLN A 556 1.57 11.59 -37.02
C GLN A 556 1.10 12.15 -38.36
N HIS A 557 0.03 12.94 -38.38
CA HIS A 557 -0.53 13.57 -39.57
C HIS A 557 -0.02 15.01 -39.77
N GLN A 558 0.94 15.48 -38.95
CA GLN A 558 1.51 16.83 -38.99
C GLN A 558 3.06 16.76 -39.10
N PRO A 559 3.62 16.68 -40.32
CA PRO A 559 5.05 16.40 -40.53
C PRO A 559 6.03 17.47 -40.01
N ASN A 560 5.54 18.68 -39.70
CA ASN A 560 6.34 19.79 -39.13
C ASN A 560 6.18 19.95 -37.60
N PHE A 561 5.50 19.01 -36.92
CA PHE A 561 5.32 19.08 -35.48
C PHE A 561 6.64 18.79 -34.73
N SER A 562 6.86 19.45 -33.59
CA SER A 562 8.15 19.33 -32.88
C SER A 562 8.37 17.90 -32.35
N LYS A 563 9.53 17.34 -32.71
CA LYS A 563 9.98 15.99 -32.32
C LYS A 563 9.98 15.79 -30.80
N GLN A 564 10.30 16.84 -30.04
CA GLN A 564 10.29 16.80 -28.58
C GLN A 564 8.89 16.46 -28.04
N TYR A 565 7.84 17.09 -28.55
CA TYR A 565 6.47 16.83 -28.08
C TYR A 565 5.94 15.48 -28.54
N TYR A 566 6.41 15.02 -29.70
CA TYR A 566 6.06 13.69 -30.17
C TYR A 566 6.66 12.62 -29.26
N ALA A 567 7.92 12.79 -28.84
CA ALA A 567 8.55 11.95 -27.83
C ALA A 567 7.84 12.05 -26.46
N GLN A 568 7.42 13.25 -26.05
CA GLN A 568 6.66 13.48 -24.81
C GLN A 568 5.31 12.77 -24.80
N ALA A 569 4.57 12.75 -25.92
CA ALA A 569 3.29 12.04 -26.00
C ALA A 569 3.47 10.52 -25.82
N TYR A 570 4.51 9.94 -26.44
CA TYR A 570 4.88 8.54 -26.21
C TYR A 570 5.40 8.28 -24.80
N TYR A 571 6.12 9.22 -24.19
CA TYR A 571 6.56 9.12 -22.80
C TYR A 571 5.38 9.14 -21.83
N GLY A 572 4.41 10.07 -21.98
CA GLY A 572 3.19 10.11 -21.19
C GLY A 572 2.36 8.83 -21.33
N LYS A 573 2.25 8.29 -22.55
CA LYS A 573 1.66 6.96 -22.80
C LYS A 573 2.43 5.86 -22.05
N GLY A 574 3.74 5.81 -22.19
CA GLY A 574 4.60 4.79 -21.54
C GLY A 574 4.52 4.85 -20.01
N LEU A 575 4.53 6.05 -19.44
CA LEU A 575 4.34 6.29 -18.01
C LEU A 575 2.97 5.80 -17.55
N THR A 576 1.91 6.14 -18.27
CA THR A 576 0.55 5.67 -17.97
C THR A 576 0.46 4.14 -17.98
N LEU A 577 1.02 3.50 -19.01
CA LEU A 577 1.03 2.04 -19.13
C LEU A 577 1.86 1.36 -18.04
N TYR A 578 2.98 1.95 -17.64
CA TYR A 578 3.79 1.46 -16.53
C TYR A 578 2.99 1.41 -15.22
N TRP A 579 2.22 2.47 -14.93
CA TRP A 579 1.36 2.55 -13.74
C TRP A 579 0.13 1.63 -13.81
N MET A 580 -0.30 1.25 -15.00
CA MET A 580 -1.31 0.21 -15.20
C MET A 580 -0.72 -1.21 -15.13
N GLU A 581 0.56 -1.35 -14.77
CA GLU A 581 1.33 -2.61 -14.75
C GLU A 581 1.44 -3.31 -16.12
N LYS A 582 1.16 -2.57 -17.20
CA LYS A 582 1.25 -3.05 -18.58
C LYS A 582 2.67 -2.84 -19.11
N TYR A 583 3.65 -3.45 -18.44
CA TYR A 583 5.07 -3.17 -18.65
C TYR A 583 5.54 -3.43 -20.09
N SER A 584 5.00 -4.45 -20.78
CA SER A 584 5.37 -4.71 -22.19
C SER A 584 4.97 -3.56 -23.11
N GLU A 585 3.72 -3.10 -23.00
CA GLU A 585 3.19 -1.99 -23.80
C GLU A 585 3.90 -0.67 -23.45
N ALA A 586 4.24 -0.48 -22.17
CA ALA A 586 5.04 0.64 -21.71
C ALA A 586 6.41 0.68 -22.39
N VAL A 587 7.11 -0.46 -22.46
CA VAL A 587 8.42 -0.57 -23.15
C VAL A 587 8.31 -0.17 -24.62
N ASP A 588 7.25 -0.58 -25.32
CA ASP A 588 7.04 -0.24 -26.72
C ASP A 588 6.82 1.26 -26.93
N ALA A 589 5.98 1.88 -26.09
CA ALA A 589 5.77 3.33 -26.13
C ALA A 589 7.07 4.09 -25.81
N LEU A 590 7.83 3.67 -24.79
CA LEU A 590 9.08 4.32 -24.41
C LEU A 590 10.21 4.10 -25.43
N LYS A 591 10.19 2.98 -26.15
CA LYS A 591 11.06 2.76 -27.30
C LYS A 591 10.76 3.77 -28.41
N GLN A 592 9.49 4.06 -28.70
CA GLN A 592 9.14 5.13 -29.65
C GLN A 592 9.62 6.50 -29.16
N ALA A 593 9.39 6.84 -27.88
CA ALA A 593 9.85 8.11 -27.30
C ALA A 593 11.37 8.31 -27.47
N THR A 594 12.15 7.28 -27.13
CA THR A 594 13.62 7.32 -27.23
C THR A 594 14.17 7.23 -28.65
N GLN A 595 13.41 6.70 -29.62
CA GLN A 595 13.76 6.74 -31.04
C GLN A 595 13.51 8.12 -31.65
N ILE A 596 12.42 8.79 -31.25
CA ILE A 596 12.06 10.12 -31.72
C ILE A 596 13.00 11.18 -31.13
N ASP A 597 13.27 11.08 -29.82
CA ASP A 597 14.26 11.91 -29.13
C ASP A 597 15.27 11.04 -28.35
N PRO A 598 16.41 10.72 -28.96
CA PRO A 598 17.47 9.96 -28.31
C PRO A 598 18.09 10.63 -27.08
N LYS A 599 17.91 11.95 -26.91
CA LYS A 599 18.43 12.71 -25.75
C LYS A 599 17.46 12.73 -24.57
N PHE A 600 16.28 12.14 -24.70
CA PHE A 600 15.25 12.14 -23.67
C PHE A 600 15.56 11.13 -22.54
N HIS A 601 16.47 11.50 -21.63
CA HIS A 601 16.97 10.60 -20.59
C HIS A 601 15.89 10.03 -19.66
N GLN A 602 14.82 10.78 -19.37
CA GLN A 602 13.71 10.31 -18.54
C GLN A 602 12.95 9.14 -19.19
N ALA A 603 12.81 9.15 -20.52
CA ALA A 603 12.22 8.03 -21.26
C ALA A 603 13.13 6.79 -21.21
N TRP A 604 14.46 6.97 -21.29
CA TRP A 604 15.42 5.88 -21.09
C TRP A 604 15.37 5.30 -19.66
N ARG A 605 15.28 6.15 -18.64
CA ARG A 605 15.14 5.75 -17.22
C ARG A 605 13.89 4.88 -17.02
N LEU A 606 12.74 5.39 -17.44
CA LEU A 606 11.46 4.67 -17.29
C LEU A 606 11.41 3.39 -18.12
N ARG A 607 12.04 3.39 -19.31
CA ARG A 607 12.18 2.18 -20.14
C ARG A 607 12.98 1.12 -19.41
N GLY A 608 14.09 1.51 -18.76
CA GLY A 608 14.88 0.62 -17.91
C GLY A 608 14.06 0.00 -16.78
N ALA A 609 13.25 0.82 -16.09
CA ALA A 609 12.38 0.34 -15.02
C ALA A 609 11.32 -0.65 -15.52
N ALA A 610 10.64 -0.34 -16.62
CA ALA A 610 9.65 -1.24 -17.24
C ALA A 610 10.28 -2.59 -17.66
N LEU A 611 11.49 -2.55 -18.24
CA LEU A 611 12.25 -3.76 -18.59
C LEU A 611 12.67 -4.58 -17.36
N LYS A 612 13.08 -3.91 -16.28
CA LYS A 612 13.40 -4.56 -15.00
C LYS A 612 12.19 -5.27 -14.42
N SER A 613 11.00 -4.66 -14.44
CA SER A 613 9.75 -5.28 -14.00
C SER A 613 9.38 -6.52 -14.84
N LEU A 614 9.76 -6.54 -16.12
CA LEU A 614 9.63 -7.72 -17.00
C LEU A 614 10.76 -8.75 -16.83
N LYS A 615 11.69 -8.55 -15.89
CA LYS A 615 12.91 -9.37 -15.69
C LYS A 615 13.83 -9.41 -16.92
N LYS A 616 13.72 -8.45 -17.84
CA LYS A 616 14.61 -8.26 -19.01
C LYS A 616 15.83 -7.43 -18.62
N TYR A 617 16.63 -7.98 -17.70
CA TYR A 617 17.72 -7.24 -17.06
C TYR A 617 18.80 -6.73 -18.03
N PRO A 618 19.27 -7.47 -19.05
CA PRO A 618 20.26 -6.96 -19.99
C PRO A 618 19.81 -5.70 -20.75
N GLU A 619 18.56 -5.67 -21.21
CA GLU A 619 17.98 -4.50 -21.90
C GLU A 619 17.70 -3.34 -20.94
N ALA A 620 17.35 -3.65 -19.68
CA ALA A 620 17.22 -2.65 -18.62
C ALA A 620 18.57 -1.96 -18.36
N LEU A 621 19.66 -2.73 -18.23
CA LEU A 621 21.02 -2.19 -18.08
C LEU A 621 21.40 -1.27 -19.25
N ALA A 622 21.14 -1.68 -20.50
CA ALA A 622 21.42 -0.85 -21.66
C ALA A 622 20.64 0.48 -21.63
N SER A 623 19.38 0.45 -21.17
CA SER A 623 18.55 1.64 -21.02
C SER A 623 19.08 2.59 -19.94
N TYR A 624 19.44 2.05 -18.78
CA TYR A 624 20.02 2.84 -17.69
C TYR A 624 21.39 3.42 -18.06
N GLN A 625 22.26 2.66 -18.72
CA GLN A 625 23.55 3.15 -19.21
C GLN A 625 23.39 4.29 -20.22
N GLN A 626 22.40 4.21 -21.11
CA GLN A 626 22.10 5.30 -22.03
C GLN A 626 21.56 6.53 -21.31
N ALA A 627 20.68 6.36 -20.31
CA ALA A 627 20.23 7.46 -19.46
C ALA A 627 21.41 8.12 -18.71
N ILE A 628 22.35 7.33 -18.18
CA ILE A 628 23.54 7.82 -17.45
C ILE A 628 24.45 8.63 -18.38
N LYS A 629 24.64 8.21 -19.64
CA LYS A 629 25.43 8.99 -20.61
C LYS A 629 24.84 10.38 -20.85
N LEU A 630 23.52 10.51 -20.78
CA LEU A 630 22.80 11.77 -21.00
C LEU A 630 22.68 12.61 -19.74
N SER A 631 22.57 11.96 -18.56
CA SER A 631 22.40 12.60 -17.25
C SER A 631 23.31 11.93 -16.19
N PRO A 632 24.65 12.12 -16.27
CA PRO A 632 25.61 11.42 -15.41
C PRO A 632 25.59 11.87 -13.94
N GLN A 633 24.85 12.93 -13.64
CA GLN A 633 24.77 13.54 -12.32
C GLN A 633 23.51 13.13 -11.54
N GLU A 634 22.74 12.20 -12.09
CA GLU A 634 21.50 11.69 -11.50
C GLU A 634 21.78 10.38 -10.74
N PHE A 635 21.95 10.48 -9.41
CA PHE A 635 22.36 9.34 -8.58
C PHE A 635 21.39 8.15 -8.65
N VAL A 636 20.09 8.40 -8.88
CA VAL A 636 19.05 7.36 -9.00
C VAL A 636 19.35 6.37 -10.12
N LEU A 637 19.88 6.84 -11.26
CA LEU A 637 20.20 5.95 -12.38
C LEU A 637 21.26 4.92 -11.98
N TYR A 638 22.21 5.32 -11.13
CA TYR A 638 23.24 4.43 -10.60
C TYR A 638 22.69 3.48 -9.54
N VAL A 639 21.76 3.92 -8.68
CA VAL A 639 21.04 3.02 -7.76
C VAL A 639 20.25 1.97 -8.54
N GLU A 640 19.53 2.38 -9.58
CA GLU A 640 18.74 1.48 -10.44
C GLU A 640 19.60 0.52 -11.26
N LEU A 641 20.75 0.99 -11.73
CA LEU A 641 21.77 0.15 -12.34
C LEU A 641 22.28 -0.89 -11.34
N GLY A 642 22.59 -0.47 -10.11
CA GLY A 642 22.98 -1.36 -9.02
C GLY A 642 21.91 -2.40 -8.69
N ASN A 643 20.66 -1.99 -8.58
CA ASN A 643 19.52 -2.88 -8.32
C ASN A 643 19.41 -3.94 -9.43
N THR A 644 19.58 -3.54 -10.69
CA THR A 644 19.56 -4.45 -11.84
C THR A 644 20.74 -5.42 -11.83
N PHE A 645 21.93 -4.97 -11.45
CA PHE A 645 23.09 -5.87 -11.27
C PHE A 645 22.88 -6.86 -10.12
N SER A 646 22.33 -6.42 -8.98
CA SER A 646 22.00 -7.30 -7.85
C SER A 646 20.99 -8.38 -8.25
N ASN A 647 19.99 -8.04 -9.07
CA ASN A 647 19.02 -9.03 -9.61
C ASN A 647 19.64 -10.04 -10.59
N LEU A 648 20.77 -9.70 -11.20
CA LEU A 648 21.59 -10.60 -12.02
C LEU A 648 22.66 -11.34 -11.20
N GLU A 649 22.64 -11.19 -9.87
CA GLU A 649 23.66 -11.72 -8.94
C GLU A 649 25.09 -11.23 -9.24
N ARG A 650 25.21 -10.15 -10.02
CA ARG A 650 26.47 -9.45 -10.30
C ARG A 650 26.79 -8.46 -9.18
N TYR A 651 26.96 -8.99 -7.96
CA TYR A 651 27.05 -8.19 -6.75
C TYR A 651 28.20 -7.18 -6.75
N GLN A 652 29.34 -7.54 -7.36
CA GLN A 652 30.48 -6.63 -7.44
C GLN A 652 30.20 -5.39 -8.30
N ASP A 653 29.53 -5.57 -9.45
CA ASP A 653 29.12 -4.47 -10.32
C ASP A 653 28.04 -3.60 -9.64
N ALA A 654 27.14 -4.24 -8.89
CA ALA A 654 26.14 -3.55 -8.11
C ALA A 654 26.79 -2.63 -7.05
N ILE A 655 27.78 -3.13 -6.31
CA ILE A 655 28.55 -2.35 -5.32
C ILE A 655 29.23 -1.14 -5.97
N VAL A 656 29.81 -1.30 -7.17
CA VAL A 656 30.41 -0.18 -7.91
C VAL A 656 29.34 0.86 -8.26
N ALA A 657 28.22 0.44 -8.82
CA ALA A 657 27.12 1.34 -9.19
C ALA A 657 26.56 2.11 -7.98
N TYR A 658 26.29 1.44 -6.85
CA TYR A 658 25.85 2.14 -5.63
C TYR A 658 26.92 3.08 -5.08
N SER A 659 28.20 2.71 -5.18
CA SER A 659 29.30 3.58 -4.75
C SER A 659 29.39 4.84 -5.59
N ASP A 660 29.16 4.74 -6.90
CA ASP A 660 29.07 5.91 -7.78
C ASP A 660 27.83 6.76 -7.48
N ALA A 661 26.68 6.15 -7.17
CA ALA A 661 25.52 6.87 -6.67
C ALA A 661 25.84 7.68 -5.40
N ILE A 662 26.54 7.07 -4.44
CA ILE A 662 26.94 7.70 -3.17
C ILE A 662 27.91 8.87 -3.40
N LYS A 663 28.84 8.76 -4.36
CA LYS A 663 29.75 9.86 -4.75
C LYS A 663 28.98 11.06 -5.29
N ILE A 664 27.89 10.83 -6.02
CA ILE A 664 27.03 11.90 -6.57
C ILE A 664 26.17 12.53 -5.48
N LYS A 665 25.47 11.71 -4.68
CA LYS A 665 24.60 12.13 -3.56
C LYS A 665 24.67 11.08 -2.45
N GLN A 666 25.12 11.48 -1.26
CA GLN A 666 25.03 10.63 -0.08
C GLN A 666 23.56 10.51 0.34
N HIS A 667 22.94 9.37 0.02
CA HIS A 667 21.53 9.12 0.25
C HIS A 667 21.30 7.81 1.01
N PRO A 668 20.39 7.75 2.01
CA PRO A 668 20.11 6.53 2.78
C PRO A 668 19.82 5.31 1.89
N TRP A 669 19.05 5.51 0.82
CA TRP A 669 18.67 4.46 -0.13
C TRP A 669 19.88 3.77 -0.79
N ALA A 670 20.89 4.55 -1.23
CA ALA A 670 22.06 4.01 -1.90
C ALA A 670 22.96 3.22 -0.93
N TYR A 671 23.14 3.73 0.30
CA TYR A 671 23.83 3.01 1.36
C TYR A 671 23.07 1.73 1.73
N ASN A 672 21.75 1.79 1.89
CA ASN A 672 20.93 0.63 2.23
C ASN A 672 21.03 -0.49 1.17
N ASN A 673 20.92 -0.16 -0.12
CA ASN A 673 21.00 -1.16 -1.19
C ASN A 673 22.41 -1.75 -1.34
N ARG A 674 23.45 -0.94 -1.13
CA ARG A 674 24.83 -1.46 -1.08
C ARG A 674 25.04 -2.36 0.13
N GLY A 675 24.49 -1.98 1.28
CA GLY A 675 24.47 -2.81 2.49
C GLY A 675 23.75 -4.15 2.28
N LEU A 676 22.60 -4.14 1.61
CA LEU A 676 21.87 -5.36 1.22
C LEU A 676 22.74 -6.25 0.32
N THR A 677 23.47 -5.66 -0.61
CA THR A 677 24.38 -6.38 -1.51
C THR A 677 25.58 -6.97 -0.76
N TYR A 678 26.18 -6.22 0.18
CA TYR A 678 27.21 -6.76 1.07
C TYR A 678 26.70 -7.91 1.93
N LYS A 679 25.46 -7.82 2.44
CA LYS A 679 24.82 -8.91 3.18
C LYS A 679 24.66 -10.16 2.31
N SER A 680 24.27 -10.02 1.04
CA SER A 680 24.19 -11.15 0.09
C SER A 680 25.55 -11.81 -0.15
N LEU A 681 26.64 -11.05 -0.11
CA LEU A 681 28.01 -11.56 -0.14
C LEU A 681 28.53 -12.05 1.22
N GLN A 682 27.68 -12.08 2.25
CA GLN A 682 28.05 -12.41 3.64
C GLN A 682 29.12 -11.47 4.26
N GLU A 683 29.33 -10.29 3.66
CA GLU A 683 30.22 -9.25 4.19
C GLU A 683 29.48 -8.39 5.24
N TYR A 684 29.02 -9.05 6.32
CA TYR A 684 28.10 -8.45 7.29
C TYR A 684 28.62 -7.16 7.93
N GLN A 685 29.93 -7.05 8.19
CA GLN A 685 30.51 -5.84 8.78
C GLN A 685 30.40 -4.61 7.86
N LYS A 686 30.59 -4.80 6.55
CA LYS A 686 30.41 -3.71 5.57
C LYS A 686 28.93 -3.35 5.42
N ALA A 687 28.05 -4.35 5.46
CA ALA A 687 26.60 -4.13 5.48
C ALA A 687 26.18 -3.27 6.68
N LEU A 688 26.60 -3.63 7.89
CA LEU A 688 26.33 -2.86 9.11
C LEU A 688 26.84 -1.42 9.02
N ALA A 689 28.04 -1.20 8.46
CA ALA A 689 28.60 0.14 8.27
C ALA A 689 27.74 1.02 7.34
N ASP A 690 27.23 0.44 6.25
CA ASP A 690 26.35 1.13 5.31
C ASP A 690 24.97 1.41 5.93
N TYR A 691 24.36 0.46 6.65
CA TYR A 691 23.11 0.72 7.36
C TYR A 691 23.27 1.79 8.45
N ASN A 692 24.38 1.79 9.18
CA ASN A 692 24.71 2.85 10.15
C ASN A 692 24.77 4.21 9.47
N ARG A 693 25.35 4.27 8.26
CA ARG A 693 25.42 5.53 7.50
C ARG A 693 24.04 5.96 7.01
N ALA A 694 23.22 5.04 6.51
CA ALA A 694 21.85 5.33 6.09
C ALA A 694 21.00 5.89 7.25
N ILE A 695 21.03 5.23 8.41
CA ILE A 695 20.30 5.66 9.62
C ILE A 695 20.85 7.00 10.15
N LYS A 696 22.16 7.25 10.06
CA LYS A 696 22.75 8.54 10.46
C LYS A 696 22.29 9.68 9.55
N LEU A 697 22.11 9.42 8.26
CA LEU A 697 21.59 10.39 7.30
C LEU A 697 20.09 10.63 7.51
N GLN A 698 19.33 9.57 7.81
CA GLN A 698 17.89 9.64 8.05
C GLN A 698 17.49 8.75 9.25
N PRO A 699 17.38 9.34 10.47
CA PRO A 699 17.10 8.58 11.70
C PRO A 699 15.72 7.92 11.78
N ASP A 700 14.78 8.30 10.91
CA ASP A 700 13.45 7.72 10.76
C ASP A 700 13.35 6.72 9.59
N TYR A 701 14.48 6.31 9.00
CA TYR A 701 14.52 5.34 7.91
C TYR A 701 14.32 3.89 8.41
N ALA A 702 13.06 3.44 8.46
CA ALA A 702 12.66 2.14 9.00
C ALA A 702 13.39 0.95 8.36
N ASP A 703 13.56 0.95 7.03
CA ASP A 703 14.27 -0.10 6.29
C ASP A 703 15.72 -0.26 6.73
N GLY A 704 16.38 0.83 7.11
CA GLY A 704 17.75 0.79 7.63
C GLY A 704 17.84 -0.02 8.92
N TYR A 705 16.93 0.20 9.87
CA TYR A 705 16.86 -0.57 11.12
C TYR A 705 16.45 -2.02 10.85
N TYR A 706 15.44 -2.24 10.00
CA TYR A 706 15.02 -3.58 9.62
C TYR A 706 16.18 -4.40 9.01
N ASN A 707 16.87 -3.87 8.01
CA ASN A 707 17.97 -4.57 7.33
C ASN A 707 19.20 -4.77 8.24
N ARG A 708 19.45 -3.83 9.16
CA ARG A 708 20.46 -3.98 10.20
C ARG A 708 20.09 -5.07 11.20
N GLY A 709 18.83 -5.15 11.60
CA GLY A 709 18.27 -6.22 12.43
C GLY A 709 18.40 -7.60 11.78
N VAL A 710 18.05 -7.71 10.48
CA VAL A 710 18.27 -8.94 9.69
C VAL A 710 19.73 -9.33 9.67
N THR A 711 20.64 -8.36 9.55
CA THR A 711 22.09 -8.63 9.54
C THR A 711 22.58 -9.11 10.91
N TYR A 712 22.09 -8.53 12.02
CA TYR A 712 22.39 -9.04 13.36
C TYR A 712 21.81 -10.43 13.61
N PHE A 713 20.65 -10.76 13.05
CA PHE A 713 20.08 -12.11 13.12
C PHE A 713 21.01 -13.14 12.46
N TYR A 714 21.55 -12.86 11.27
CA TYR A 714 22.54 -13.74 10.62
C TYR A 714 23.86 -13.86 11.40
N LEU A 715 24.25 -12.81 12.14
CA LEU A 715 25.38 -12.85 13.07
C LEU A 715 25.06 -13.55 14.40
N GLN A 716 23.84 -14.06 14.58
CA GLN A 716 23.32 -14.65 15.82
C GLN A 716 23.33 -13.69 17.02
N GLU A 717 23.41 -12.38 16.76
CA GLU A 717 23.32 -11.32 17.77
C GLU A 717 21.85 -10.97 18.05
N TYR A 718 21.07 -11.96 18.49
CA TYR A 718 19.60 -11.90 18.56
C TYR A 718 19.08 -10.71 19.39
N GLN A 719 19.72 -10.36 20.50
CA GLN A 719 19.31 -9.22 21.32
C GLN A 719 19.43 -7.88 20.58
N LYS A 720 20.47 -7.71 19.74
CA LYS A 720 20.59 -6.52 18.88
C LYS A 720 19.56 -6.56 17.77
N ALA A 721 19.32 -7.72 17.15
CA ALA A 721 18.27 -7.87 16.14
C ALA A 721 16.89 -7.45 16.67
N LEU A 722 16.50 -7.90 17.88
CA LEU A 722 15.26 -7.50 18.53
C LEU A 722 15.15 -5.97 18.72
N ALA A 723 16.21 -5.31 19.19
CA ALA A 723 16.22 -3.86 19.38
C ALA A 723 16.01 -3.10 18.06
N GLU A 724 16.65 -3.58 16.99
CA GLU A 724 16.52 -3.02 15.65
C GLU A 724 15.11 -3.23 15.06
N TYR A 725 14.53 -4.42 15.19
CA TYR A 725 13.16 -4.67 14.75
C TYR A 725 12.14 -3.87 15.55
N ASN A 726 12.32 -3.72 16.86
CA ASN A 726 11.48 -2.84 17.69
C ASN A 726 11.51 -1.41 17.17
N ARG A 727 12.68 -0.91 16.77
CA ARG A 727 12.81 0.43 16.22
C ARG A 727 12.17 0.54 14.83
N ALA A 728 12.37 -0.45 13.96
CA ALA A 728 11.73 -0.49 12.64
C ALA A 728 10.20 -0.51 12.74
N ILE A 729 9.63 -1.33 13.63
CA ILE A 729 8.19 -1.41 13.89
C ILE A 729 7.65 -0.11 14.50
N ALA A 730 8.39 0.52 15.41
CA ALA A 730 7.99 1.79 16.00
C ALA A 730 7.95 2.94 14.96
N LEU A 731 8.76 2.85 13.90
CA LEU A 731 8.75 3.78 12.77
C LEU A 731 7.65 3.42 11.77
N GLN A 732 7.43 2.13 11.52
CA GLN A 732 6.47 1.62 10.56
C GLN A 732 5.64 0.46 11.16
N LEU A 733 4.46 0.81 11.69
CA LEU A 733 3.56 -0.12 12.41
C LEU A 733 2.93 -1.20 11.52
N ASP A 734 2.94 -1.02 10.20
CA ASP A 734 2.40 -1.96 9.21
C ASP A 734 3.48 -2.83 8.54
N ASN A 735 4.71 -2.84 9.07
CA ASN A 735 5.81 -3.63 8.52
C ASN A 735 5.71 -5.12 8.92
N ALA A 736 4.89 -5.88 8.17
CA ALA A 736 4.67 -7.31 8.40
C ALA A 736 5.97 -8.14 8.42
N LYS A 737 6.95 -7.79 7.58
CA LYS A 737 8.26 -8.48 7.52
C LYS A 737 9.08 -8.27 8.78
N ALA A 738 9.05 -7.07 9.37
CA ALA A 738 9.72 -6.80 10.64
C ALA A 738 9.10 -7.60 11.80
N TYR A 739 7.76 -7.73 11.84
CA TYR A 739 7.09 -8.63 12.78
C TYR A 739 7.50 -10.09 12.57
N ASN A 740 7.46 -10.59 11.33
CA ASN A 740 7.88 -11.96 11.01
C ASN A 740 9.32 -12.24 11.49
N ASN A 741 10.27 -11.37 11.15
CA ASN A 741 11.67 -11.57 11.53
C ASN A 741 11.94 -11.38 13.03
N ARG A 742 11.17 -10.51 13.71
CA ARG A 742 11.21 -10.44 15.18
C ARG A 742 10.64 -11.71 15.82
N GLY A 743 9.58 -12.26 15.23
CA GLY A 743 9.03 -13.58 15.57
C GLY A 743 10.06 -14.69 15.42
N ASN A 744 10.74 -14.76 14.27
CA ASN A 744 11.84 -15.71 14.02
C ASN A 744 12.95 -15.56 15.06
N THR A 745 13.25 -14.33 15.48
CA THR A 745 14.27 -14.06 16.50
C THR A 745 13.83 -14.56 17.88
N TYR A 746 12.57 -14.35 18.26
CA TYR A 746 12.02 -14.92 19.49
C TYR A 746 11.97 -16.45 19.45
N ASP A 747 11.66 -17.05 18.31
CA ASP A 747 11.66 -18.51 18.13
C ASP A 747 13.05 -19.12 18.34
N ASN A 748 14.10 -18.49 17.79
CA ASN A 748 15.49 -18.89 18.02
C ASN A 748 15.92 -18.74 19.50
N LEU A 749 15.33 -17.80 20.23
CA LEU A 749 15.51 -17.62 21.67
C LEU A 749 14.61 -18.55 22.51
N GLN A 750 13.83 -19.42 21.87
CA GLN A 750 12.82 -20.30 22.49
C GLN A 750 11.70 -19.55 23.24
N GLU A 751 11.51 -18.26 22.93
CA GLU A 751 10.43 -17.43 23.45
C GLU A 751 9.16 -17.58 22.61
N TYR A 752 8.69 -18.83 22.46
CA TYR A 752 7.67 -19.23 21.48
C TYR A 752 6.37 -18.41 21.54
N GLN A 753 5.90 -18.04 22.74
CA GLN A 753 4.67 -17.24 22.88
C GLN A 753 4.80 -15.83 22.28
N LYS A 754 5.98 -15.21 22.37
CA LYS A 754 6.23 -13.91 21.73
C LYS A 754 6.37 -14.06 20.23
N ALA A 755 6.99 -15.15 19.77
CA ALA A 755 7.07 -15.47 18.35
C ALA A 755 5.67 -15.61 17.73
N LEU A 756 4.79 -16.41 18.35
CA LEU A 756 3.40 -16.58 17.91
C LEU A 756 2.63 -15.26 17.84
N ALA A 757 2.79 -14.37 18.82
CA ALA A 757 2.14 -13.06 18.81
C ALA A 757 2.59 -12.19 17.62
N ASP A 758 3.89 -12.20 17.30
CA ASP A 758 4.44 -11.45 16.17
C ASP A 758 4.02 -12.06 14.83
N TYR A 759 4.00 -13.38 14.68
CA TYR A 759 3.50 -14.02 13.47
C TYR A 759 2.00 -13.74 13.24
N ASN A 760 1.19 -13.77 14.31
CA ASN A 760 -0.22 -13.40 14.24
C ASN A 760 -0.38 -11.97 13.72
N ARG A 761 0.43 -11.03 14.24
CA ARG A 761 0.39 -9.64 13.80
C ARG A 761 0.86 -9.48 12.35
N ALA A 762 1.88 -10.21 11.93
CA ALA A 762 2.33 -10.21 10.53
C ALA A 762 1.24 -10.74 9.58
N ILE A 763 0.51 -11.80 9.95
CA ILE A 763 -0.61 -12.36 9.18
C ILE A 763 -1.79 -11.38 9.13
N GLU A 764 -2.12 -10.69 10.24
CA GLU A 764 -3.16 -9.65 10.24
C GLU A 764 -2.85 -8.51 9.27
N LEU A 765 -1.59 -8.11 9.20
CA LEU A 765 -1.13 -7.03 8.31
C LEU A 765 -1.06 -7.49 6.85
N GLN A 766 -0.57 -8.70 6.62
CA GLN A 766 -0.37 -9.24 5.29
C GLN A 766 -0.70 -10.76 5.24
N PRO A 767 -1.96 -11.12 4.91
CA PRO A 767 -2.44 -12.52 4.95
C PRO A 767 -1.91 -13.45 3.84
N ASP A 768 -1.20 -12.92 2.85
CA ASP A 768 -0.68 -13.67 1.70
C ASP A 768 0.81 -14.04 1.83
N LEU A 769 1.45 -13.76 2.97
CA LEU A 769 2.83 -14.14 3.24
C LEU A 769 2.95 -15.62 3.65
N ALA A 770 3.19 -16.50 2.66
CA ALA A 770 3.43 -17.93 2.89
C ALA A 770 4.52 -18.22 3.94
N GLU A 771 5.60 -17.42 3.95
CA GLU A 771 6.72 -17.55 4.89
C GLU A 771 6.29 -17.44 6.36
N VAL A 772 5.29 -16.61 6.68
CA VAL A 772 4.87 -16.38 8.06
C VAL A 772 4.08 -17.57 8.59
N TYR A 773 3.20 -18.16 7.76
CA TYR A 773 2.51 -19.39 8.11
C TYR A 773 3.50 -20.54 8.29
N TYR A 774 4.47 -20.67 7.39
CA TYR A 774 5.54 -21.65 7.53
C TYR A 774 6.32 -21.48 8.85
N ASN A 775 6.75 -20.26 9.19
CA ASN A 775 7.49 -19.99 10.43
C ASN A 775 6.63 -20.26 11.68
N ARG A 776 5.37 -19.83 11.69
CA ARG A 776 4.44 -20.09 12.79
C ARG A 776 4.13 -21.59 12.95
N GLY A 777 4.02 -22.31 11.83
CA GLY A 777 3.90 -23.77 11.81
C GLY A 777 5.08 -24.47 12.47
N ASN A 778 6.32 -24.02 12.20
CA ASN A 778 7.52 -24.54 12.86
C ASN A 778 7.45 -24.32 14.38
N THR A 779 7.03 -23.13 14.82
CA THR A 779 6.87 -22.85 16.25
C THR A 779 5.80 -23.73 16.91
N TYR A 780 4.68 -23.98 16.24
CA TYR A 780 3.66 -24.92 16.76
C TYR A 780 4.18 -26.36 16.80
N ASP A 781 4.98 -26.78 15.82
CA ASP A 781 5.60 -28.12 15.81
C ASP A 781 6.58 -28.29 16.98
N ASN A 782 7.40 -27.26 17.26
CA ASN A 782 8.29 -27.23 18.43
C ASN A 782 7.53 -27.30 19.76
N LEU A 783 6.32 -26.73 19.82
CA LEU A 783 5.40 -26.82 20.96
C LEU A 783 4.59 -28.13 20.99
N GLN A 784 4.80 -29.04 20.03
CA GLN A 784 4.03 -30.27 19.83
C GLN A 784 2.53 -30.04 19.58
N GLU A 785 2.14 -28.83 19.18
CA GLU A 785 0.78 -28.47 18.77
C GLU A 785 0.56 -28.87 17.30
N TYR A 786 0.76 -30.15 16.98
CA TYR A 786 0.87 -30.67 15.62
C TYR A 786 -0.30 -30.31 14.71
N GLN A 787 -1.53 -30.30 15.23
CA GLN A 787 -2.72 -29.93 14.42
C GLN A 787 -2.68 -28.48 13.93
N LYS A 788 -2.17 -27.55 14.75
CA LYS A 788 -2.00 -26.15 14.34
C LYS A 788 -0.85 -26.01 13.35
N ALA A 789 0.25 -26.73 13.56
CA ALA A 789 1.37 -26.79 12.62
C ALA A 789 0.91 -27.27 11.23
N LEU A 790 0.15 -28.37 11.16
CA LEU A 790 -0.41 -28.91 9.91
C LEU A 790 -1.29 -27.88 9.18
N ALA A 791 -2.13 -27.14 9.90
CA ALA A 791 -3.00 -26.11 9.32
C ALA A 791 -2.17 -24.96 8.71
N ASP A 792 -1.15 -24.50 9.43
CA ASP A 792 -0.27 -23.42 8.98
C ASP A 792 0.60 -23.84 7.78
N TYR A 793 1.20 -25.03 7.81
CA TYR A 793 1.93 -25.54 6.65
C TYR A 793 1.03 -25.71 5.42
N THR A 794 -0.20 -26.18 5.62
CA THR A 794 -1.18 -26.30 4.53
C THR A 794 -1.50 -24.93 3.93
N ARG A 795 -1.70 -23.91 4.77
CA ARG A 795 -1.92 -22.54 4.29
C ARG A 795 -0.71 -21.97 3.56
N ALA A 796 0.51 -22.23 4.04
CA ALA A 796 1.74 -21.83 3.36
C ALA A 796 1.84 -22.47 1.96
N ILE A 797 1.49 -23.75 1.82
CA ILE A 797 1.48 -24.49 0.54
C ILE A 797 0.38 -23.97 -0.40
N GLU A 798 -0.80 -23.62 0.11
CA GLU A 798 -1.86 -23.01 -0.71
C GLU A 798 -1.43 -21.67 -1.31
N LEU A 799 -0.73 -20.85 -0.52
CA LEU A 799 -0.20 -19.56 -0.94
C LEU A 799 1.00 -19.71 -1.89
N GLN A 800 1.87 -20.69 -1.62
CA GLN A 800 3.06 -20.96 -2.41
C GLN A 800 3.24 -22.47 -2.68
N PRO A 801 2.67 -22.99 -3.79
CA PRO A 801 2.68 -24.44 -4.09
C PRO A 801 4.06 -25.03 -4.46
N ASP A 802 5.07 -24.19 -4.66
CA ASP A 802 6.45 -24.59 -4.95
C ASP A 802 7.37 -24.51 -3.72
N LEU A 803 6.82 -24.22 -2.53
CA LEU A 803 7.58 -24.14 -1.27
C LEU A 803 7.93 -25.55 -0.73
N ALA A 804 8.97 -26.16 -1.29
CA ALA A 804 9.42 -27.52 -0.96
C ALA A 804 9.62 -27.74 0.55
N ILE A 805 10.17 -26.76 1.27
CA ILE A 805 10.44 -26.85 2.71
C ILE A 805 9.16 -26.99 3.55
N ALA A 806 8.04 -26.39 3.13
CA ALA A 806 6.77 -26.52 3.82
C ALA A 806 6.19 -27.93 3.69
N TYR A 807 6.36 -28.58 2.52
CA TYR A 807 6.03 -29.99 2.35
C TYR A 807 6.90 -30.88 3.24
N SER A 808 8.22 -30.69 3.25
CA SER A 808 9.12 -31.47 4.11
C SER A 808 8.77 -31.33 5.60
N ASN A 809 8.47 -30.12 6.08
CA ASN A 809 8.12 -29.91 7.48
C ASN A 809 6.73 -30.47 7.83
N ARG A 810 5.73 -30.32 6.95
CA ARG A 810 4.43 -30.97 7.15
C ARG A 810 4.55 -32.50 7.15
N GLY A 811 5.42 -33.05 6.29
CA GLY A 811 5.77 -34.46 6.28
C GLY A 811 6.41 -34.92 7.59
N ASN A 812 7.31 -34.12 8.17
CA ASN A 812 7.88 -34.39 9.50
C ASN A 812 6.79 -34.44 10.57
N THR A 813 5.87 -33.47 10.58
CA THR A 813 4.74 -33.46 11.53
C THR A 813 3.83 -34.68 11.35
N TYR A 814 3.51 -35.08 10.11
CA TYR A 814 2.76 -36.32 9.87
C TYR A 814 3.50 -37.56 10.35
N LYS A 815 4.82 -37.62 10.17
CA LYS A 815 5.66 -38.72 10.71
C LYS A 815 5.59 -38.77 12.24
N SER A 816 5.66 -37.61 12.92
CA SER A 816 5.51 -37.53 14.39
C SER A 816 4.13 -38.00 14.87
N LEU A 817 3.09 -37.80 14.06
CA LEU A 817 1.73 -38.33 14.30
C LEU A 817 1.55 -39.79 13.84
N GLN A 818 2.61 -40.45 13.36
CA GLN A 818 2.58 -41.80 12.78
C GLN A 818 1.68 -41.94 11.54
N GLU A 819 1.32 -40.83 10.89
CA GLU A 819 0.57 -40.79 9.63
C GLU A 819 1.51 -40.97 8.43
N TYR A 820 2.23 -42.09 8.40
CA TYR A 820 3.37 -42.33 7.49
C TYR A 820 3.02 -42.17 6.00
N GLN A 821 1.83 -42.60 5.57
CA GLN A 821 1.41 -42.46 4.17
C GLN A 821 1.28 -41.00 3.72
N LYS A 822 0.80 -40.11 4.60
CA LYS A 822 0.74 -38.67 4.29
C LYS A 822 2.13 -38.05 4.30
N ALA A 823 2.98 -38.46 5.23
CA ALA A 823 4.38 -38.04 5.27
C ALA A 823 5.12 -38.41 3.96
N LEU A 824 4.97 -39.64 3.47
CA LEU A 824 5.56 -40.10 2.21
C LEU A 824 5.10 -39.26 1.00
N ALA A 825 3.82 -38.90 0.94
CA ALA A 825 3.27 -38.06 -0.12
C ALA A 825 3.91 -36.65 -0.12
N ASP A 826 4.02 -36.04 1.06
CA ASP A 826 4.63 -34.72 1.23
C ASP A 826 6.13 -34.73 0.92
N TYR A 827 6.91 -35.70 1.43
CA TYR A 827 8.33 -35.80 1.06
C TYR A 827 8.53 -36.04 -0.43
N THR A 828 7.67 -36.84 -1.06
CA THR A 828 7.73 -37.08 -2.51
C THR A 828 7.48 -35.78 -3.29
N ARG A 829 6.54 -34.95 -2.85
CA ARG A 829 6.30 -33.63 -3.44
C ARG A 829 7.48 -32.68 -3.20
N ALA A 830 8.06 -32.67 -2.00
CA ALA A 830 9.23 -31.86 -1.68
C ALA A 830 10.43 -32.22 -2.57
N ILE A 831 10.72 -33.51 -2.74
CA ILE A 831 11.78 -34.03 -3.63
C ILE A 831 11.51 -33.66 -5.09
N ALA A 832 10.26 -33.73 -5.55
CA ALA A 832 9.90 -33.35 -6.91
C ALA A 832 10.13 -31.84 -7.19
N LEU A 833 9.99 -31.00 -6.16
CA LEU A 833 10.27 -29.56 -6.23
C LEU A 833 11.76 -29.25 -6.08
N LYS A 834 12.46 -30.00 -5.23
CA LYS A 834 13.88 -29.83 -4.92
C LYS A 834 14.61 -31.19 -4.92
N PRO A 835 15.07 -31.67 -6.10
CA PRO A 835 15.69 -32.99 -6.24
C PRO A 835 17.07 -33.14 -5.58
N ASP A 836 17.69 -32.04 -5.16
CA ASP A 836 18.99 -31.98 -4.48
C ASP A 836 18.88 -31.87 -2.94
N ASP A 837 17.68 -32.06 -2.38
CA ASP A 837 17.45 -32.04 -0.92
C ASP A 837 17.72 -33.41 -0.26
N ALA A 838 18.97 -33.62 0.18
CA ALA A 838 19.39 -34.84 0.87
C ALA A 838 18.54 -35.16 2.11
N LYS A 839 18.10 -34.14 2.86
CA LYS A 839 17.29 -34.32 4.07
C LYS A 839 15.89 -34.83 3.76
N ALA A 840 15.29 -34.40 2.65
CA ALA A 840 13.99 -34.91 2.21
C ALA A 840 14.06 -36.40 1.85
N TYR A 841 15.11 -36.83 1.13
CA TYR A 841 15.36 -38.26 0.86
C TYR A 841 15.57 -39.05 2.15
N TYR A 842 16.44 -38.56 3.05
CA TYR A 842 16.68 -39.19 4.35
C TYR A 842 15.37 -39.38 5.15
N ASN A 843 14.56 -38.33 5.29
CA ASN A 843 13.30 -38.40 6.04
C ASN A 843 12.29 -39.37 5.41
N ARG A 844 12.25 -39.43 4.07
CA ARG A 844 11.41 -40.41 3.36
C ARG A 844 11.94 -41.84 3.54
N GLY A 845 13.25 -42.03 3.52
CA GLY A 845 13.93 -43.29 3.81
C GLY A 845 13.63 -43.82 5.22
N VAL A 846 13.75 -42.96 6.24
CA VAL A 846 13.34 -43.30 7.63
C VAL A 846 11.88 -43.70 7.69
N THR A 847 11.01 -42.98 6.97
CA THR A 847 9.57 -43.28 6.93
C THR A 847 9.28 -44.62 6.27
N TYR A 848 9.98 -44.98 5.18
CA TYR A 848 9.91 -46.33 4.60
C TYR A 848 10.43 -47.41 5.55
N GLY A 849 11.51 -47.13 6.28
CA GLY A 849 12.04 -48.02 7.32
C GLY A 849 11.00 -48.33 8.40
N ASN A 850 10.27 -47.32 8.88
CA ASN A 850 9.18 -47.50 9.84
C ASN A 850 8.01 -48.33 9.29
N LEU A 851 7.79 -48.32 7.98
CA LEU A 851 6.81 -49.19 7.29
C LEU A 851 7.40 -50.55 6.88
N GLN A 852 8.65 -50.83 7.24
CA GLN A 852 9.40 -52.05 6.86
C GLN A 852 9.56 -52.21 5.33
N GLU A 853 9.43 -51.13 4.57
CA GLU A 853 9.68 -51.11 3.12
C GLU A 853 11.18 -50.92 2.83
N TYR A 854 12.00 -51.83 3.35
CA TYR A 854 13.46 -51.69 3.45
C TYR A 854 14.16 -51.40 2.12
N GLN A 855 13.72 -52.01 1.01
CA GLN A 855 14.32 -51.76 -0.31
C GLN A 855 14.14 -50.30 -0.77
N LYS A 856 12.99 -49.68 -0.47
CA LYS A 856 12.78 -48.26 -0.78
C LYS A 856 13.57 -47.36 0.16
N ALA A 857 13.68 -47.73 1.44
CA ALA A 857 14.51 -47.02 2.40
C ALA A 857 15.99 -47.00 1.96
N LEU A 858 16.54 -48.14 1.53
CA LEU A 858 17.91 -48.24 1.01
C LEU A 858 18.16 -47.31 -0.19
N ALA A 859 17.20 -47.25 -1.12
CA ALA A 859 17.30 -46.37 -2.30
C ALA A 859 17.35 -44.90 -1.90
N ASP A 860 16.46 -44.47 -0.99
CA ASP A 860 16.41 -43.09 -0.50
C ASP A 860 17.64 -42.71 0.32
N PHE A 861 18.12 -43.58 1.22
CA PHE A 861 19.36 -43.32 1.97
C PHE A 861 20.58 -43.24 1.05
N THR A 862 20.64 -44.09 0.02
CA THR A 862 21.72 -44.04 -0.97
C THR A 862 21.70 -42.74 -1.75
N GLN A 863 20.52 -42.24 -2.12
CA GLN A 863 20.41 -40.93 -2.78
C GLN A 863 20.78 -39.78 -1.83
N ALA A 864 20.37 -39.82 -0.56
CA ALA A 864 20.76 -38.83 0.44
C ALA A 864 22.30 -38.76 0.60
N ILE A 865 22.96 -39.91 0.70
CA ILE A 865 24.43 -40.03 0.79
C ILE A 865 25.12 -39.55 -0.50
N ALA A 866 24.53 -39.81 -1.67
CA ALA A 866 25.08 -39.33 -2.94
C ALA A 866 25.05 -37.80 -3.06
N LEU A 867 24.03 -37.16 -2.46
CA LEU A 867 23.90 -35.71 -2.41
C LEU A 867 24.79 -35.08 -1.31
N GLU A 868 24.89 -35.74 -0.15
CA GLU A 868 25.64 -35.29 1.03
C GLU A 868 26.51 -36.44 1.59
N PRO A 869 27.76 -36.60 1.11
CA PRO A 869 28.63 -37.73 1.47
C PRO A 869 29.11 -37.79 2.92
N ASP A 870 28.90 -36.71 3.68
CA ASP A 870 29.21 -36.56 5.10
C ASP A 870 27.97 -36.70 6.02
N TYR A 871 26.83 -37.14 5.48
CA TYR A 871 25.60 -37.31 6.24
C TYR A 871 25.60 -38.57 7.12
N ALA A 872 26.23 -38.50 8.29
CA ALA A 872 26.42 -39.62 9.22
C ALA A 872 25.12 -40.37 9.57
N SER A 873 24.02 -39.66 9.84
CA SER A 873 22.72 -40.27 10.15
C SER A 873 22.15 -41.09 9.00
N ALA A 874 22.41 -40.72 7.74
CA ALA A 874 21.95 -41.49 6.58
C ALA A 874 22.72 -42.81 6.46
N TYR A 875 24.03 -42.82 6.72
CA TYR A 875 24.82 -44.04 6.82
C TYR A 875 24.33 -44.94 7.96
N TYR A 876 24.15 -44.38 9.16
CA TYR A 876 23.65 -45.14 10.31
C TYR A 876 22.30 -45.82 10.03
N ASN A 877 21.32 -45.08 9.50
CA ASN A 877 20.00 -45.65 9.21
C ASN A 877 20.00 -46.63 8.01
N ARG A 878 20.89 -46.43 7.03
CA ARG A 878 21.10 -47.43 5.97
C ARG A 878 21.74 -48.71 6.52
N GLY A 879 22.66 -48.57 7.47
CA GLY A 879 23.23 -49.68 8.25
C GLY A 879 22.16 -50.47 8.99
N LEU A 880 21.29 -49.78 9.75
CA LEU A 880 20.14 -50.42 10.41
C LEU A 880 19.23 -51.14 9.41
N THR A 881 19.03 -50.57 8.22
CA THR A 881 18.22 -51.19 7.17
C THR A 881 18.88 -52.45 6.60
N TYR A 882 20.21 -52.44 6.42
CA TYR A 882 20.96 -53.64 6.00
C TYR A 882 20.95 -54.73 7.08
N ASP A 883 21.06 -54.37 8.36
CA ASP A 883 20.95 -55.33 9.46
C ASP A 883 19.59 -56.02 9.50
N ASN A 884 18.50 -55.25 9.30
CA ASN A 884 17.14 -55.82 9.21
C ASN A 884 16.97 -56.77 8.02
N LEU A 885 17.75 -56.57 6.95
CA LEU A 885 17.84 -57.47 5.80
C LEU A 885 18.89 -58.59 5.96
N GLN A 886 19.55 -58.66 7.12
CA GLN A 886 20.64 -59.59 7.44
C GLN A 886 21.87 -59.46 6.51
N GLU A 887 22.05 -58.30 5.86
CA GLU A 887 23.20 -57.97 5.04
C GLU A 887 24.35 -57.39 5.90
N TYR A 888 24.76 -58.14 6.91
CA TYR A 888 25.61 -57.68 8.03
C TYR A 888 26.93 -57.01 7.60
N GLN A 889 27.60 -57.51 6.56
CA GLN A 889 28.85 -56.89 6.08
C GLN A 889 28.64 -55.48 5.52
N LYS A 890 27.51 -55.22 4.87
CA LYS A 890 27.17 -53.87 4.39
C LYS A 890 26.77 -52.96 5.55
N ALA A 891 26.04 -53.49 6.53
CA ALA A 891 25.69 -52.76 7.74
C ALA A 891 26.95 -52.30 8.50
N ILE A 892 27.92 -53.19 8.72
CA ILE A 892 29.21 -52.86 9.34
C ILE A 892 29.94 -51.75 8.59
N ALA A 893 29.98 -51.81 7.26
CA ALA A 893 30.64 -50.77 6.45
C ALA A 893 29.97 -49.40 6.65
N ASP A 894 28.64 -49.35 6.64
CA ASP A 894 27.87 -48.13 6.83
C ASP A 894 27.98 -47.59 8.27
N TYR A 895 27.90 -48.43 9.30
CA TYR A 895 28.13 -47.99 10.68
C TYR A 895 29.55 -47.46 10.89
N THR A 896 30.55 -48.13 10.31
CA THR A 896 31.94 -47.67 10.38
C THR A 896 32.07 -46.29 9.76
N ARG A 897 31.42 -46.06 8.60
CA ARG A 897 31.43 -44.74 7.98
C ARG A 897 30.69 -43.69 8.81
N ALA A 898 29.56 -44.03 9.43
CA ALA A 898 28.85 -43.14 10.33
C ALA A 898 29.72 -42.73 11.54
N ILE A 899 30.45 -43.68 12.12
CA ILE A 899 31.39 -43.46 13.24
C ILE A 899 32.58 -42.61 12.81
N GLU A 900 33.13 -42.82 11.61
CA GLU A 900 34.23 -41.98 11.07
C GLU A 900 33.80 -40.51 10.91
N LEU A 901 32.57 -40.29 10.47
CA LEU A 901 31.99 -38.96 10.28
C LEU A 901 31.60 -38.32 11.63
N GLN A 902 31.05 -39.11 12.54
CA GLN A 902 30.58 -38.70 13.85
C GLN A 902 31.04 -39.69 14.94
N PRO A 903 32.23 -39.48 15.54
CA PRO A 903 32.81 -40.41 16.51
C PRO A 903 32.08 -40.49 17.86
N ASP A 904 31.17 -39.58 18.16
CA ASP A 904 30.39 -39.54 19.41
C ASP A 904 29.02 -40.25 19.30
N LEU A 905 28.74 -40.90 18.17
CA LEU A 905 27.47 -41.59 17.92
C LEU A 905 27.43 -42.97 18.63
N ALA A 906 27.14 -42.98 19.93
CA ALA A 906 27.11 -44.19 20.77
C ALA A 906 26.20 -45.30 20.19
N ASP A 907 25.05 -44.94 19.64
CA ASP A 907 24.12 -45.89 19.02
C ASP A 907 24.73 -46.64 17.82
N ALA A 908 25.59 -45.98 17.03
CA ALA A 908 26.26 -46.63 15.90
C ALA A 908 27.29 -47.67 16.36
N TYR A 909 27.99 -47.41 17.46
CA TYR A 909 28.85 -48.41 18.09
C TYR A 909 28.03 -49.58 18.63
N ASN A 910 26.95 -49.31 19.36
CA ASN A 910 26.09 -50.38 19.87
C ASN A 910 25.50 -51.23 18.74
N SER A 911 24.94 -50.61 17.69
CA SER A 911 24.39 -51.33 16.52
C SER A 911 25.45 -52.15 15.80
N ARG A 912 26.64 -51.61 15.54
CA ARG A 912 27.74 -52.38 14.92
C ARG A 912 28.22 -53.52 15.82
N GLY A 913 28.21 -53.32 17.15
CA GLY A 913 28.47 -54.35 18.14
C GLY A 913 27.47 -55.50 18.04
N VAL A 914 26.17 -55.19 17.91
CA VAL A 914 25.10 -56.19 17.68
C VAL A 914 25.34 -56.94 16.36
N THR A 915 25.72 -56.25 15.29
CA THR A 915 26.06 -56.91 14.02
C THR A 915 27.26 -57.85 14.15
N TYR A 916 28.32 -57.45 14.87
CA TYR A 916 29.47 -58.31 15.13
C TYR A 916 29.10 -59.51 16.00
N TYR A 917 28.23 -59.32 17.00
CA TYR A 917 27.70 -60.41 17.82
C TYR A 917 26.95 -61.43 16.97
N ASN A 918 26.09 -60.99 16.05
CA ASN A 918 25.37 -61.87 15.12
C ASN A 918 26.29 -62.64 14.16
N LEU A 919 27.47 -62.09 13.85
CA LEU A 919 28.53 -62.77 13.09
C LEU A 919 29.46 -63.62 13.98
N GLN A 920 29.18 -63.73 15.28
CA GLN A 920 29.99 -64.42 16.29
C GLN A 920 31.41 -63.83 16.45
N GLU A 921 31.62 -62.58 16.04
CA GLU A 921 32.87 -61.83 16.21
C GLU A 921 32.92 -61.15 17.59
N TYR A 922 32.76 -61.94 18.66
CA TYR A 922 32.50 -61.47 20.02
C TYR A 922 33.53 -60.45 20.54
N GLN A 923 34.81 -60.59 20.22
CA GLN A 923 35.85 -59.64 20.66
C GLN A 923 35.65 -58.24 20.06
N LYS A 924 35.18 -58.15 18.81
CA LYS A 924 34.86 -56.85 18.19
C LYS A 924 33.58 -56.28 18.77
N ALA A 925 32.57 -57.11 19.01
CA ALA A 925 31.34 -56.70 19.69
C ALA A 925 31.63 -56.09 21.07
N LEU A 926 32.43 -56.75 21.91
CA LEU A 926 32.84 -56.23 23.22
C LEU A 926 33.54 -54.87 23.14
N ALA A 927 34.41 -54.67 22.14
CA ALA A 927 35.12 -53.41 21.94
C ALA A 927 34.15 -52.27 21.56
N ASP A 928 33.20 -52.56 20.68
CA ASP A 928 32.18 -51.59 20.25
C ASP A 928 31.20 -51.25 21.37
N TYR A 929 30.67 -52.23 22.11
CA TYR A 929 29.83 -51.95 23.28
C TYR A 929 30.56 -51.15 24.35
N THR A 930 31.84 -51.44 24.58
CA THR A 930 32.66 -50.67 25.52
C THR A 930 32.85 -49.23 25.06
N SER A 931 33.00 -49.00 23.76
CA SER A 931 33.07 -47.66 23.18
C SER A 931 31.72 -46.92 23.32
N ALA A 932 30.60 -47.59 23.03
CA ALA A 932 29.26 -47.05 23.21
C ALA A 932 29.00 -46.61 24.66
N ILE A 933 29.35 -47.46 25.63
CA ILE A 933 29.23 -47.16 27.08
C ILE A 933 30.15 -46.00 27.51
N ALA A 934 31.35 -45.91 26.95
CA ALA A 934 32.27 -44.83 27.27
C ALA A 934 31.75 -43.46 26.77
N LEU A 935 31.07 -43.45 25.62
CA LEU A 935 30.42 -42.26 25.05
C LEU A 935 29.12 -41.92 25.79
N GLN A 936 28.30 -42.94 26.09
CA GLN A 936 27.01 -42.81 26.74
C GLN A 936 26.86 -43.82 27.91
N PRO A 937 27.25 -43.43 29.13
CA PRO A 937 27.27 -44.33 30.30
C PRO A 937 25.90 -44.78 30.82
N ASP A 938 24.81 -44.21 30.31
CA ASP A 938 23.41 -44.53 30.64
C ASP A 938 22.68 -45.34 29.56
N LEU A 939 23.39 -45.79 28.52
CA LEU A 939 22.84 -46.65 27.45
C LEU A 939 22.64 -48.10 27.96
N ALA A 940 21.48 -48.39 28.54
CA ALA A 940 21.17 -49.69 29.16
C ALA A 940 21.36 -50.87 28.20
N ASP A 941 20.88 -50.75 26.96
CA ASP A 941 20.99 -51.79 25.92
C ASP A 941 22.44 -52.22 25.67
N ALA A 942 23.39 -51.27 25.67
CA ALA A 942 24.80 -51.60 25.45
C ALA A 942 25.39 -52.43 26.59
N TYR A 943 24.94 -52.24 27.83
CA TYR A 943 25.31 -53.11 28.95
C TYR A 943 24.67 -54.49 28.81
N ASN A 944 23.38 -54.58 28.49
CA ASN A 944 22.70 -55.86 28.28
C ASN A 944 23.37 -56.67 27.16
N ASN A 945 23.65 -56.03 26.01
CA ASN A 945 24.31 -56.66 24.86
C ASN A 945 25.75 -57.11 25.16
N ARG A 946 26.52 -56.30 25.91
CA ARG A 946 27.86 -56.70 26.35
C ARG A 946 27.80 -57.84 27.37
N GLY A 947 26.80 -57.83 28.24
CA GLY A 947 26.48 -58.91 29.17
C GLY A 947 26.22 -60.23 28.45
N ASN A 948 25.36 -60.22 27.42
CA ASN A 948 25.08 -61.39 26.58
C ASN A 948 26.36 -61.93 25.94
N THR A 949 27.20 -61.04 25.42
CA THR A 949 28.48 -61.41 24.80
C THR A 949 29.46 -62.04 25.81
N TYR A 950 29.50 -61.53 27.04
CA TYR A 950 30.30 -62.16 28.10
C TYR A 950 29.73 -63.52 28.54
N ASP A 951 28.41 -63.68 28.56
CA ASP A 951 27.77 -64.96 28.89
C ASP A 951 28.13 -66.06 27.87
N ASP A 952 28.08 -65.74 26.58
CA ASP A 952 28.47 -66.66 25.50
C ASP A 952 29.96 -67.01 25.53
N LEU A 953 30.81 -66.10 26.01
CA LEU A 953 32.23 -66.35 26.29
C LEU A 953 32.49 -67.05 27.63
N GLN A 954 31.42 -67.39 28.37
CA GLN A 954 31.45 -68.00 29.71
C GLN A 954 32.13 -67.14 30.78
N GLU A 955 32.24 -65.84 30.55
CA GLU A 955 32.74 -64.85 31.51
C GLU A 955 31.61 -64.35 32.43
N TYR A 956 30.91 -65.30 33.07
CA TYR A 956 29.64 -65.08 33.77
C TYR A 956 29.65 -63.96 34.82
N GLN A 957 30.75 -63.77 35.55
CA GLN A 957 30.84 -62.70 36.54
C GLN A 957 30.84 -61.30 35.91
N LYS A 958 31.44 -61.13 34.72
CA LYS A 958 31.37 -59.87 33.97
C LYS A 958 29.98 -59.66 33.38
N ALA A 959 29.36 -60.73 32.85
CA ALA A 959 27.99 -60.69 32.37
C ALA A 959 27.01 -60.19 33.45
N ILE A 960 27.06 -60.79 34.66
CA ILE A 960 26.25 -60.37 35.80
C ILE A 960 26.48 -58.90 36.17
N ALA A 961 27.73 -58.43 36.16
CA ALA A 961 28.05 -57.03 36.47
C ALA A 961 27.40 -56.07 35.46
N ASP A 962 27.43 -56.40 34.18
CA ASP A 962 26.81 -55.61 33.12
C ASP A 962 25.27 -55.67 33.19
N TYR A 963 24.66 -56.83 33.40
CA TYR A 963 23.20 -56.92 33.60
C TYR A 963 22.74 -56.16 34.84
N ASN A 964 23.49 -56.20 35.95
CA ASN A 964 23.20 -55.38 37.13
C ASN A 964 23.16 -53.90 36.79
N ARG A 965 24.07 -53.44 35.91
CA ARG A 965 24.12 -52.05 35.47
C ARG A 965 22.98 -51.71 34.52
N ALA A 966 22.65 -52.57 33.56
CA ALA A 966 21.48 -52.42 32.69
C ALA A 966 20.19 -52.27 33.50
N ILE A 967 19.95 -53.17 34.46
CA ILE A 967 18.78 -53.15 35.35
C ILE A 967 18.75 -51.91 36.26
N ALA A 968 19.92 -51.43 36.72
CA ALA A 968 19.98 -50.21 37.52
C ALA A 968 19.63 -48.95 36.70
N LEU A 969 19.92 -48.95 35.40
CA LEU A 969 19.54 -47.88 34.47
C LEU A 969 18.08 -48.00 34.05
N GLN A 970 17.60 -49.21 33.78
CA GLN A 970 16.25 -49.52 33.33
C GLN A 970 15.63 -50.66 34.19
N PRO A 971 14.95 -50.34 35.31
CA PRO A 971 14.43 -51.34 36.25
C PRO A 971 13.28 -52.23 35.75
N ASP A 972 12.74 -51.91 34.57
CA ASP A 972 11.68 -52.62 33.86
C ASP A 972 12.18 -53.36 32.60
N ASP A 973 13.50 -53.41 32.37
CA ASP A 973 14.11 -54.19 31.30
C ASP A 973 13.93 -55.70 31.56
N THR A 974 12.96 -56.29 30.87
CA THR A 974 12.61 -57.72 31.03
C THR A 974 13.74 -58.63 30.54
N GLU A 975 14.42 -58.25 29.46
CA GLU A 975 15.46 -59.07 28.84
C GLU A 975 16.69 -59.15 29.75
N ALA A 976 17.10 -58.04 30.37
CA ALA A 976 18.24 -58.06 31.29
C ALA A 976 18.00 -58.95 32.53
N TYR A 977 16.77 -58.99 33.09
CA TYR A 977 16.47 -59.96 34.16
C TYR A 977 16.50 -61.39 33.65
N TYR A 978 15.90 -61.66 32.49
CA TYR A 978 15.87 -63.00 31.90
C TYR A 978 17.29 -63.52 31.60
N ASN A 979 18.13 -62.71 30.97
CA ASN A 979 19.50 -63.06 30.61
C ASN A 979 20.37 -63.28 31.85
N ARG A 980 20.26 -62.41 32.88
CA ARG A 980 20.96 -62.63 34.16
C ARG A 980 20.50 -63.89 34.87
N GLY A 981 19.22 -64.24 34.76
CA GLY A 981 18.64 -65.49 35.26
C GLY A 981 19.29 -66.72 34.62
N ILE A 982 19.51 -66.69 33.29
CA ILE A 982 20.23 -67.75 32.56
C ILE A 982 21.67 -67.86 33.06
N THR A 983 22.37 -66.74 33.20
CA THR A 983 23.74 -66.73 33.71
C THR A 983 23.85 -67.30 35.13
N TYR A 984 22.93 -66.95 36.03
CA TYR A 984 22.88 -67.53 37.38
C TYR A 984 22.56 -69.02 37.35
N TYR A 985 21.70 -69.48 36.44
CA TYR A 985 21.43 -70.90 36.24
C TYR A 985 22.70 -71.65 35.80
N ASN A 986 23.46 -71.09 34.85
CA ASN A 986 24.72 -71.67 34.36
C ASN A 986 25.79 -71.76 35.47
N LEU A 987 25.80 -70.80 36.41
CA LEU A 987 26.62 -70.84 37.63
C LEU A 987 26.08 -71.75 38.74
N GLN A 988 24.95 -72.43 38.51
CA GLN A 988 24.23 -73.25 39.49
C GLN A 988 23.72 -72.45 40.71
N GLU A 989 23.64 -71.13 40.61
CA GLU A 989 23.06 -70.24 41.62
C GLU A 989 21.53 -70.16 41.48
N TYR A 990 20.88 -71.32 41.55
CA TYR A 990 19.46 -71.50 41.18
C TYR A 990 18.48 -70.58 41.93
N GLN A 991 18.74 -70.24 43.19
CA GLN A 991 17.87 -69.32 43.94
C GLN A 991 17.88 -67.90 43.38
N LYS A 992 19.02 -67.41 42.88
CA LYS A 992 19.10 -66.10 42.21
C LYS A 992 18.46 -66.15 40.84
N ALA A 993 18.67 -67.23 40.08
CA ALA A 993 18.00 -67.46 38.81
C ALA A 993 16.47 -67.42 38.95
N LEU A 994 15.91 -68.10 39.96
CA LEU A 994 14.46 -68.04 40.25
C LEU A 994 13.96 -66.62 40.53
N ALA A 995 14.72 -65.82 41.30
CA ALA A 995 14.34 -64.44 41.61
C ALA A 995 14.26 -63.58 40.34
N ASP A 996 15.23 -63.73 39.44
CA ASP A 996 15.30 -63.01 38.18
C ASP A 996 14.21 -63.46 37.19
N TYR A 997 13.99 -64.77 37.03
CA TYR A 997 12.87 -65.26 36.21
C TYR A 997 11.51 -64.83 36.75
N ASN A 998 11.32 -64.80 38.08
CA ASN A 998 10.10 -64.26 38.69
C ASN A 998 9.88 -62.79 38.31
N ARG A 999 10.94 -61.99 38.30
CA ARG A 999 10.86 -60.57 37.93
C ARG A 999 10.59 -60.39 36.44
N ALA A 1000 11.26 -61.14 35.57
CA ALA A 1000 11.01 -61.13 34.13
C ALA A 1000 9.55 -61.50 33.81
N ILE A 1001 9.02 -62.57 34.42
CA ILE A 1001 7.62 -62.99 34.25
C ILE A 1001 6.63 -61.96 34.81
N ALA A 1002 6.97 -61.28 35.91
CA ALA A 1002 6.12 -60.22 36.45
C ALA A 1002 6.02 -59.01 35.51
N LEU A 1003 7.09 -58.71 34.76
CA LEU A 1003 7.12 -57.65 33.75
C LEU A 1003 6.46 -58.09 32.43
N LYS A 1004 6.66 -59.36 32.02
CA LYS A 1004 6.10 -59.95 30.80
C LYS A 1004 5.44 -61.33 31.10
N PRO A 1005 4.15 -61.35 31.50
CA PRO A 1005 3.46 -62.57 31.96
C PRO A 1005 3.17 -63.63 30.88
N ASN A 1006 3.50 -63.35 29.62
CA ASN A 1006 3.29 -64.21 28.45
C ASN A 1006 4.60 -64.71 27.83
N ASP A 1007 5.71 -64.66 28.58
CA ASP A 1007 7.02 -65.14 28.12
C ASP A 1007 7.19 -66.65 28.36
N ALA A 1008 7.01 -67.46 27.31
CA ALA A 1008 7.05 -68.92 27.41
C ALA A 1008 8.43 -69.45 27.83
N ASP A 1009 9.50 -68.86 27.29
CA ASP A 1009 10.88 -69.26 27.59
C ASP A 1009 11.25 -68.99 29.05
N ALA A 1010 10.83 -67.84 29.59
CA ALA A 1010 11.02 -67.52 31.01
C ALA A 1010 10.34 -68.54 31.93
N TYR A 1011 9.14 -69.01 31.59
CA TYR A 1011 8.49 -70.11 32.33
C TYR A 1011 9.26 -71.43 32.16
N SER A 1012 9.67 -71.78 30.94
CA SER A 1012 10.41 -73.01 30.66
C SER A 1012 11.73 -73.08 31.44
N ASN A 1013 12.51 -71.99 31.45
CA ASN A 1013 13.78 -71.89 32.17
C ASN A 1013 13.61 -71.84 33.70
N ARG A 1014 12.55 -71.20 34.21
CA ARG A 1014 12.20 -71.27 35.64
C ARG A 1014 11.79 -72.68 36.05
N GLY A 1015 11.03 -73.39 35.20
CA GLY A 1015 10.69 -74.79 35.38
C GLY A 1015 11.93 -75.70 35.44
N LEU A 1016 12.89 -75.49 34.55
CA LEU A 1016 14.18 -76.19 34.56
C LEU A 1016 14.98 -75.90 35.82
N THR A 1017 14.94 -74.66 36.31
CA THR A 1017 15.56 -74.28 37.58
C THR A 1017 14.92 -75.01 38.77
N TYR A 1018 13.59 -75.09 38.82
CA TYR A 1018 12.88 -75.87 39.85
C TYR A 1018 13.18 -77.38 39.77
N PHE A 1019 13.32 -77.93 38.55
CA PHE A 1019 13.70 -79.34 38.37
C PHE A 1019 15.06 -79.65 39.00
N ASN A 1020 16.06 -78.79 38.79
CA ASN A 1020 17.40 -78.95 39.37
C ASN A 1020 17.42 -78.79 40.90
N LEU A 1021 16.49 -77.98 41.45
CA LEU A 1021 16.25 -77.89 42.91
C LEU A 1021 15.40 -79.04 43.45
N GLN A 1022 15.02 -80.01 42.62
CA GLN A 1022 14.14 -81.14 42.95
C GLN A 1022 12.72 -80.73 43.36
N GLU A 1023 12.29 -79.50 43.03
CA GLU A 1023 10.94 -78.99 43.26
C GLU A 1023 10.01 -79.36 42.09
N TYR A 1024 9.91 -80.66 41.81
CA TYR A 1024 9.30 -81.21 40.59
C TYR A 1024 7.86 -80.75 40.31
N GLN A 1025 7.04 -80.56 41.36
CA GLN A 1025 5.66 -80.08 41.18
C GLN A 1025 5.60 -78.64 40.67
N LYS A 1026 6.50 -77.76 41.12
CA LYS A 1026 6.60 -76.38 40.61
C LYS A 1026 7.16 -76.36 39.19
N ALA A 1027 8.14 -77.23 38.89
CA ALA A 1027 8.65 -77.41 37.54
C ALA A 1027 7.55 -77.79 36.54
N ILE A 1028 6.71 -78.78 36.89
CA ILE A 1028 5.55 -79.19 36.06
C ILE A 1028 4.57 -78.03 35.85
N ALA A 1029 4.27 -77.24 36.88
CA ALA A 1029 3.36 -76.09 36.76
C ALA A 1029 3.90 -75.04 35.77
N ASP A 1030 5.20 -74.75 35.81
CA ASP A 1030 5.85 -73.83 34.89
C ASP A 1030 5.91 -74.37 33.46
N TYR A 1031 6.24 -75.65 33.27
CA TYR A 1031 6.19 -76.27 31.93
C TYR A 1031 4.77 -76.30 31.36
N ASN A 1032 3.75 -76.55 32.18
CA ASN A 1032 2.35 -76.43 31.75
C ASN A 1032 2.04 -75.03 31.24
N ARG A 1033 2.56 -73.99 31.90
CA ARG A 1033 2.35 -72.61 31.49
C ARG A 1033 3.12 -72.28 30.21
N ALA A 1034 4.38 -72.71 30.08
CA ALA A 1034 5.17 -72.56 28.87
C ALA A 1034 4.46 -73.21 27.66
N ILE A 1035 4.02 -74.46 27.79
CA ILE A 1035 3.29 -75.19 26.74
C ILE A 1035 1.94 -74.54 26.41
N ALA A 1036 1.24 -73.99 27.40
CA ALA A 1036 -0.01 -73.27 27.15
C ALA A 1036 0.19 -71.97 26.37
N LEU A 1037 1.34 -71.32 26.52
CA LEU A 1037 1.74 -70.13 25.77
C LEU A 1037 2.28 -70.51 24.38
N GLN A 1038 3.04 -71.61 24.30
CA GLN A 1038 3.68 -72.11 23.10
C GLN A 1038 3.50 -73.64 22.97
N PRO A 1039 2.41 -74.10 22.30
CA PRO A 1039 2.08 -75.52 22.20
C PRO A 1039 3.05 -76.38 21.37
N ASP A 1040 3.99 -75.76 20.67
CA ASP A 1040 5.03 -76.39 19.86
C ASP A 1040 6.42 -76.37 20.53
N ASP A 1041 6.54 -75.96 21.79
CA ASP A 1041 7.81 -76.00 22.53
C ASP A 1041 8.23 -77.44 22.89
N ALA A 1042 9.02 -78.04 22.01
CA ALA A 1042 9.55 -79.40 22.15
C ALA A 1042 10.37 -79.58 23.45
N LYS A 1043 11.11 -78.54 23.87
CA LYS A 1043 11.96 -78.58 25.07
C LYS A 1043 11.12 -78.59 26.33
N ALA A 1044 10.05 -77.79 26.41
CA ALA A 1044 9.15 -77.82 27.56
C ALA A 1044 8.44 -79.17 27.70
N TYR A 1045 8.00 -79.79 26.61
CA TYR A 1045 7.45 -81.16 26.65
C TYR A 1045 8.50 -82.17 27.11
N GLY A 1046 9.72 -82.12 26.56
CA GLY A 1046 10.80 -83.03 26.95
C GLY A 1046 11.15 -82.90 28.44
N ASN A 1047 11.33 -81.68 28.92
CA ASN A 1047 11.65 -81.39 30.31
C ASN A 1047 10.52 -81.80 31.27
N ARG A 1048 9.25 -81.57 30.90
CA ARG A 1048 8.10 -82.03 31.71
C ARG A 1048 8.02 -83.56 31.74
N GLY A 1049 8.28 -84.23 30.62
CA GLY A 1049 8.35 -85.69 30.54
C GLY A 1049 9.45 -86.29 31.42
N LEU A 1050 10.65 -85.72 31.39
CA LEU A 1050 11.76 -86.10 32.28
C LEU A 1050 11.41 -85.85 33.76
N THR A 1051 10.70 -84.76 34.06
CA THR A 1051 10.21 -84.44 35.41
C THR A 1051 9.20 -85.48 35.91
N TYR A 1052 8.23 -85.88 35.08
CA TYR A 1052 7.30 -86.96 35.42
C TYR A 1052 8.01 -88.30 35.65
N SER A 1053 9.07 -88.60 34.89
CA SER A 1053 9.88 -89.81 35.09
C SER A 1053 10.54 -89.84 36.47
N LYS A 1054 11.05 -88.70 36.98
CA LYS A 1054 11.60 -88.58 38.35
C LYS A 1054 10.54 -88.78 39.44
N LEU A 1055 9.29 -88.41 39.18
CA LEU A 1055 8.15 -88.65 40.06
C LEU A 1055 7.53 -90.06 39.91
N GLN A 1056 8.11 -90.92 39.06
CA GLN A 1056 7.59 -92.26 38.74
C GLN A 1056 6.20 -92.24 38.08
N GLU A 1057 5.79 -91.12 37.50
CA GLU A 1057 4.56 -90.98 36.71
C GLU A 1057 4.81 -91.40 35.25
N TYR A 1058 5.23 -92.66 35.06
CA TYR A 1058 5.80 -93.14 33.79
C TYR A 1058 4.86 -93.01 32.59
N GLN A 1059 3.53 -93.15 32.77
CA GLN A 1059 2.58 -92.96 31.67
C GLN A 1059 2.55 -91.52 31.13
N LYS A 1060 2.59 -90.53 32.02
CA LYS A 1060 2.63 -89.12 31.63
C LYS A 1060 3.98 -88.75 31.03
N ALA A 1061 5.06 -89.28 31.62
CA ALA A 1061 6.41 -89.12 31.09
C ALA A 1061 6.53 -89.63 29.64
N PHE A 1062 5.97 -90.81 29.36
CA PHE A 1062 5.99 -91.40 28.02
C PHE A 1062 5.24 -90.53 27.01
N ALA A 1063 4.05 -90.06 27.34
CA ALA A 1063 3.24 -89.22 26.46
C ALA A 1063 3.94 -87.89 26.11
N ASP A 1064 4.55 -87.23 27.11
CA ASP A 1064 5.26 -85.97 26.91
C ASP A 1064 6.55 -86.15 26.10
N LEU A 1065 7.34 -87.20 26.39
CA LEU A 1065 8.55 -87.50 25.62
C LEU A 1065 8.22 -87.88 24.17
N GLN A 1066 7.13 -88.61 23.92
CA GLN A 1066 6.66 -88.87 22.56
C GLN A 1066 6.30 -87.58 21.81
N LYS A 1067 5.62 -86.65 22.49
CA LYS A 1067 5.27 -85.36 21.90
C LYS A 1067 6.52 -84.52 21.63
N ALA A 1068 7.47 -84.49 22.56
CA ALA A 1068 8.75 -83.81 22.38
C ALA A 1068 9.53 -84.37 21.19
N ALA A 1069 9.62 -85.70 21.06
CA ALA A 1069 10.29 -86.33 19.92
C ALA A 1069 9.61 -85.99 18.59
N GLN A 1070 8.27 -86.01 18.55
CA GLN A 1070 7.54 -85.58 17.35
C GLN A 1070 7.92 -84.14 16.96
N LEU A 1071 7.88 -83.22 17.92
CA LEU A 1071 8.17 -81.81 17.67
C LEU A 1071 9.63 -81.57 17.28
N PHE A 1072 10.60 -82.22 17.93
CA PHE A 1072 12.02 -82.12 17.54
C PHE A 1072 12.27 -82.63 16.11
N TYR A 1073 11.59 -83.70 15.70
CA TYR A 1073 11.66 -84.19 14.32
C TYR A 1073 11.06 -83.18 13.33
N GLU A 1074 9.89 -82.62 13.65
CA GLU A 1074 9.24 -81.58 12.83
C GLU A 1074 10.08 -80.29 12.74
N GLN A 1075 10.82 -79.97 13.80
CA GLN A 1075 11.74 -78.82 13.88
C GLN A 1075 13.12 -79.10 13.26
N GLY A 1076 13.41 -80.35 12.87
CA GLY A 1076 14.70 -80.75 12.29
C GLY A 1076 15.85 -80.91 13.30
N ASP A 1077 15.58 -80.86 14.60
CA ASP A 1077 16.57 -81.10 15.66
C ASP A 1077 16.77 -82.61 15.86
N MET A 1078 17.49 -83.22 14.92
CA MET A 1078 17.71 -84.66 14.89
C MET A 1078 18.55 -85.18 16.06
N GLN A 1079 19.36 -84.31 16.68
CA GLN A 1079 20.15 -84.68 17.86
C GLN A 1079 19.22 -84.85 19.06
N MET A 1080 18.43 -83.82 19.39
CA MET A 1080 17.48 -83.88 20.50
C MET A 1080 16.41 -84.95 20.27
N TYR A 1081 15.99 -85.16 19.01
CA TYR A 1081 15.12 -86.28 18.66
C TYR A 1081 15.72 -87.63 19.10
N GLN A 1082 16.99 -87.88 18.80
CA GLN A 1082 17.67 -89.12 19.19
C GLN A 1082 17.80 -89.25 20.72
N GLU A 1083 18.19 -88.18 21.41
CA GLU A 1083 18.31 -88.16 22.87
C GLU A 1083 16.97 -88.47 23.55
N VAL A 1084 15.87 -87.87 23.07
CA VAL A 1084 14.52 -88.15 23.58
C VAL A 1084 14.08 -89.58 23.26
N GLN A 1085 14.43 -90.13 22.08
CA GLN A 1085 14.13 -91.54 21.74
C GLN A 1085 14.84 -92.53 22.66
N GLU A 1086 16.08 -92.24 23.06
CA GLU A 1086 16.79 -93.05 24.06
C GLU A 1086 16.10 -92.99 25.42
N ALA A 1087 15.71 -91.80 25.87
CA ALA A 1087 14.93 -91.63 27.11
C ALA A 1087 13.59 -92.39 27.08
N ILE A 1088 12.90 -92.40 25.93
CA ILE A 1088 11.67 -93.18 25.72
C ILE A 1088 11.96 -94.68 25.87
N LYS A 1089 13.05 -95.18 25.28
CA LYS A 1089 13.45 -96.59 25.34
C LYS A 1089 13.80 -97.05 26.75
N GLU A 1090 14.50 -96.22 27.52
CA GLU A 1090 14.76 -96.49 28.94
C GLU A 1090 13.47 -96.55 29.75
N LEU A 1091 12.53 -95.66 29.47
CA LEU A 1091 11.23 -95.60 30.15
C LEU A 1091 10.35 -96.81 29.84
N GLN A 1092 10.40 -97.35 28.62
CA GLN A 1092 9.68 -98.56 28.21
C GLN A 1092 10.04 -99.79 29.03
N SER A 1093 11.23 -99.84 29.63
CA SER A 1093 11.63 -100.94 30.53
C SER A 1093 11.01 -100.85 31.94
N LYS A 1094 10.37 -99.72 32.26
CA LYS A 1094 9.79 -99.40 33.58
C LYS A 1094 8.26 -99.26 33.55
N LEU A 1095 7.67 -99.25 32.36
CA LEU A 1095 6.22 -99.33 32.10
C LEU A 1095 5.78 -100.79 32.08
#